data_AF-A0A7V4E2Y0-F1
#
_entry.id   AF-A0A7V4E2Y0-F1
#
_cell.length_a   1.000
_cell.length_b   1.000
_cell.length_c   1.000
_cell.angle_alpha   90.00
_cell.angle_beta   90.00
_cell.angle_gamma   90.00
#
_symmetry.space_group_name_H-M   'P 1'
#
loop_
_entity.id
_entity.type
_entity.pdbx_description
1 polymer ?
#
loop_
_entity_poly.entity_id
_entity_poly.type
_entity_poly.pdbx_seq_one_letter_code
_entity_poly.pdbx_strand_id
1 'polypeptide(L)'
;DYTIDYQNGKITFLNLPPDAEIKVSFQQLPLFAPTAKSFVGFRAESKLLEDLQIGSSFLIRSEGAYSDKPEYGYEPFSKGIFSFNLNYKKDFALFLKEKLRFSINGEVANSFKNSNTLNNAYIDDFEGTALETPLEIKGSFFFFAPVPYFSDTNYLLRKMPKIKNPKEKDYVSKSEIFGPQIGEEGKERENYLILEFSDFSKNKWFGIVQALQRGSFLDLENYENLEMIFKIDEGVPDGIINFHLASYLEEDVPRITKDGRVVGYNNLFDTEDKNGNNELEPDEDKGLDGVLGADSLNIMGDDGNDDYDLYENPMGTEGNRVLNSEDIDLNGFNERGDNHYFAYSISLKESKQVKDLYNNWKIVTIPLKRPDTIIGRPLLSEIRKLAIYLRDFSGPFKMRIYSIKFTGVRWKKPRFLRKDIDTLLSKATVYSVNNKNTPNYTSPFKVKKDIRGMYYEASLGLTIDSFFPYDTVITEMFLSTPYDLRKYSQISFYVHKEEKFEGKDIMIYFRLGVDSSNFYFVSFTLEEKEGFLKIRKVPYGENWYEATILLDSLPFFKEKKQMVRGEVSLNNIRYFALGAINIFPSKVSYTLWFNDLKLSKPKNESGIIYGLNTAFSFLNTGFNTNFNLEKRNPFFSRLTETPKVATDDALAYSLNSQIDLSKLLPSFLNISLPLSYSKNGSFLKPYYSPAIPDLKAKEYYFEKDGVEQYSFAFRRNKASNNFFLKYSLDAFSYSFYKRFGFSKRTLTIDTSKSNSQVFNYNISPDFGIKIKENKISFLPKNISLSLTLSDNLSKRKNRTKESDTFNLPQITTVKNASLAFSFTYSPINNLDINYSQGNYFNRLGYYQKGIKEKRSFFGLEEGFSRNLSVDYNFSLWDILEPNFSLDGSYDESKAKIKGDTYTNERMINNDFSYSFGLDLELPELFEKMKLNKMADIFDAINVDYNFSRAIEYPRIPFRPSLFYQLGFKEDLPYDSSQRTKDYEYSFSLSSGLEIRPFSLRWSYDNDWERNFYGLSSRQGSKAIKFPSLEITITNVEKLFP
;
A
#
# COMPACT_ATOMS: atom_id res chain seq x y z
N ASP A 1 -24.99 -12.76 3.52
CA ASP A 1 -25.67 -12.11 2.38
C ASP A 1 -24.74 -11.07 1.76
N TYR A 2 -24.07 -11.40 0.65
CA TYR A 2 -23.20 -10.50 -0.12
C TYR A 2 -23.30 -10.82 -1.61
N THR A 3 -22.93 -9.86 -2.46
CA THR A 3 -22.77 -10.00 -3.92
C THR A 3 -21.35 -9.62 -4.33
N ILE A 4 -20.84 -10.21 -5.40
CA ILE A 4 -19.48 -9.94 -5.91
C ILE A 4 -19.58 -9.50 -7.37
N ASP A 5 -18.97 -8.36 -7.68
CA ASP A 5 -18.59 -7.97 -9.03
C ASP A 5 -17.18 -8.49 -9.30
N TYR A 6 -17.10 -9.56 -10.09
CA TYR A 6 -15.83 -10.25 -10.40
C TYR A 6 -14.94 -9.45 -11.35
N GLN A 7 -15.49 -8.55 -12.17
CA GLN A 7 -14.70 -7.76 -13.12
C GLN A 7 -13.89 -6.69 -12.38
N ASN A 8 -14.52 -6.02 -11.41
CA ASN A 8 -13.90 -4.95 -10.64
C ASN A 8 -13.38 -5.39 -9.26
N GLY A 9 -13.54 -6.68 -8.90
CA GLY A 9 -13.15 -7.21 -7.59
C GLY A 9 -13.91 -6.60 -6.40
N LYS A 10 -15.14 -6.11 -6.63
CA LYS A 10 -15.94 -5.39 -5.63
C LYS A 10 -16.91 -6.34 -4.92
N ILE A 11 -16.88 -6.36 -3.59
CA ILE A 11 -17.81 -7.13 -2.76
C ILE A 11 -18.80 -6.18 -2.10
N THR A 12 -20.09 -6.45 -2.26
CA THR A 12 -21.18 -5.67 -1.65
C THR A 12 -21.88 -6.53 -0.61
N PHE A 13 -21.92 -6.06 0.64
CA PHE A 13 -22.55 -6.78 1.73
C PHE A 13 -23.99 -6.29 1.95
N LEU A 14 -24.96 -7.21 2.10
CA LEU A 14 -26.38 -6.88 2.17
C LEU A 14 -26.86 -6.61 3.60
N ASN A 15 -26.31 -7.31 4.61
CA ASN A 15 -26.64 -7.13 6.03
C ASN A 15 -25.41 -7.42 6.89
N LEU A 16 -24.80 -6.38 7.47
CA LEU A 16 -23.59 -6.53 8.27
C LEU A 16 -23.63 -5.59 9.49
N PRO A 17 -23.42 -6.09 10.72
CA PRO A 17 -23.28 -5.24 11.90
C PRO A 17 -22.10 -4.27 11.74
N PRO A 18 -22.17 -3.05 12.31
CA PRO A 18 -21.11 -2.04 12.16
C PRO A 18 -19.72 -2.45 12.68
N ASP A 19 -19.66 -3.43 13.58
CA ASP A 19 -18.46 -3.86 14.30
C ASP A 19 -17.88 -5.21 13.81
N ALA A 20 -18.37 -5.72 12.69
CA ALA A 20 -17.94 -7.02 12.18
C ALA A 20 -16.59 -6.96 11.46
N GLU A 21 -15.65 -7.81 11.87
CA GLU A 21 -14.38 -8.02 11.18
C GLU A 21 -14.59 -8.94 9.97
N ILE A 22 -14.37 -8.43 8.76
CA ILE A 22 -14.52 -9.18 7.50
C ILE A 22 -13.15 -9.62 7.00
N LYS A 23 -12.98 -10.92 6.74
CA LYS A 23 -11.80 -11.48 6.07
C LYS A 23 -12.18 -12.04 4.71
N VAL A 24 -11.59 -11.48 3.65
CA VAL A 24 -11.81 -11.89 2.26
C VAL A 24 -10.56 -12.62 1.75
N SER A 25 -10.74 -13.82 1.20
CA SER A 25 -9.69 -14.56 0.49
C SER A 25 -10.10 -14.66 -0.98
N PHE A 26 -9.23 -14.21 -1.89
CA PHE A 26 -9.48 -14.25 -3.34
C PHE A 26 -8.37 -15.00 -4.09
N GLN A 27 -8.67 -15.41 -5.32
CA GLN A 27 -7.72 -15.99 -6.26
C GLN A 27 -7.83 -15.20 -7.58
N GLN A 28 -6.69 -14.87 -8.18
CA GLN A 28 -6.61 -14.20 -9.47
C GLN A 28 -5.90 -15.12 -10.47
N LEU A 29 -6.35 -15.12 -11.72
CA LEU A 29 -5.63 -15.71 -12.83
C LEU A 29 -4.65 -14.66 -13.38
N PRO A 30 -3.33 -14.79 -13.17
CA PRO A 30 -2.37 -13.85 -13.74
C PRO A 30 -2.23 -14.07 -15.26
N LEU A 31 -2.03 -12.99 -16.02
CA LEU A 31 -1.81 -13.05 -17.48
C LEU A 31 -0.50 -13.78 -17.83
N PHE A 32 0.51 -13.67 -16.96
CA PHE A 32 1.80 -14.36 -17.06
C PHE A 32 2.17 -14.99 -15.72
N ALA A 33 2.58 -16.25 -15.73
CA ALA A 33 3.08 -16.96 -14.55
C ALA A 33 4.50 -17.50 -14.83
N PRO A 34 5.54 -17.08 -14.09
CA PRO A 34 6.92 -17.49 -14.34
C PRO A 34 7.20 -18.94 -13.91
N THR A 35 6.30 -19.55 -13.13
CA THR A 35 6.46 -20.91 -12.61
C THR A 35 5.27 -21.80 -12.97
N ALA A 36 5.56 -23.06 -13.28
CA ALA A 36 4.52 -24.06 -13.54
C ALA A 36 3.77 -24.40 -12.23
N LYS A 37 2.45 -24.37 -12.28
CA LYS A 37 1.56 -24.75 -11.17
C LYS A 37 0.74 -25.96 -11.58
N SER A 38 0.68 -26.98 -10.73
CA SER A 38 -0.14 -28.17 -10.95
C SER A 38 -1.09 -28.39 -9.78
N PHE A 39 -2.28 -28.88 -10.10
CA PHE A 39 -3.30 -29.27 -9.12
C PHE A 39 -3.92 -30.59 -9.57
N VAL A 40 -3.87 -31.61 -8.70
CA VAL A 40 -4.42 -32.94 -8.95
C VAL A 40 -5.30 -33.30 -7.76
N GLY A 41 -6.51 -33.77 -8.03
CA GLY A 41 -7.45 -34.11 -6.98
C GLY A 41 -8.28 -35.33 -7.32
N PHE A 42 -8.54 -36.16 -6.31
CA PHE A 42 -9.50 -37.24 -6.34
C PHE A 42 -10.50 -37.03 -5.20
N ARG A 43 -11.79 -37.20 -5.48
CA ARG A 43 -12.85 -37.14 -4.46
C ARG A 43 -13.81 -38.28 -4.69
N ALA A 44 -14.04 -39.07 -3.65
CA ALA A 44 -15.04 -40.12 -3.62
C ALA A 44 -16.13 -39.74 -2.62
N GLU A 45 -17.38 -39.86 -3.03
CA GLU A 45 -18.54 -39.61 -2.17
C GLU A 45 -19.50 -40.78 -2.28
N SER A 46 -20.08 -41.17 -1.15
CA SER A 46 -21.08 -42.22 -1.10
C SER A 46 -22.21 -41.85 -0.15
N LYS A 47 -23.43 -42.09 -0.60
CA LYS A 47 -24.64 -41.94 0.21
C LYS A 47 -24.98 -43.32 0.78
N LEU A 48 -24.52 -43.60 2.00
CA LEU A 48 -24.71 -44.91 2.66
C LEU A 48 -26.16 -45.14 3.11
N LEU A 49 -26.87 -44.08 3.48
CA LEU A 49 -28.29 -44.06 3.81
C LEU A 49 -28.93 -42.80 3.19
N GLU A 50 -30.26 -42.72 3.11
CA GLU A 50 -30.95 -41.51 2.65
C GLU A 50 -30.53 -40.23 3.39
N ASP A 51 -30.17 -40.39 4.66
CA ASP A 51 -29.82 -39.33 5.61
C ASP A 51 -28.31 -39.25 5.89
N LEU A 52 -27.48 -40.16 5.36
CA LEU A 52 -26.04 -40.25 5.67
C LEU A 52 -25.19 -40.25 4.40
N GLN A 53 -24.37 -39.23 4.24
CA GLN A 53 -23.35 -39.12 3.21
C GLN A 53 -21.96 -39.11 3.84
N ILE A 54 -21.05 -39.87 3.26
CA ILE A 54 -19.63 -39.81 3.57
C ILE A 54 -18.85 -39.40 2.32
N GLY A 55 -17.76 -38.68 2.51
CA GLY A 55 -16.87 -38.29 1.44
C GLY A 55 -15.43 -38.42 1.88
N SER A 56 -14.55 -38.71 0.93
CA SER A 56 -13.11 -38.59 1.12
C SER A 56 -12.52 -37.84 -0.05
N SER A 57 -11.56 -36.96 0.22
CA SER A 57 -10.83 -36.23 -0.82
C SER A 57 -9.33 -36.35 -0.62
N PHE A 58 -8.61 -36.45 -1.72
CA PHE A 58 -7.16 -36.39 -1.78
C PHE A 58 -6.79 -35.35 -2.82
N LEU A 59 -6.22 -34.23 -2.39
CA LEU A 59 -5.88 -33.10 -3.22
C LEU A 59 -4.38 -32.82 -3.09
N ILE A 60 -3.70 -32.60 -4.20
CA ILE A 60 -2.30 -32.18 -4.26
C ILE A 60 -2.20 -30.92 -5.11
N ARG A 61 -1.47 -29.93 -4.60
CA ARG A 61 -0.99 -28.77 -5.37
C ARG A 61 0.53 -28.77 -5.36
N SER A 62 1.14 -28.52 -6.50
CA SER A 62 2.59 -28.33 -6.59
C SER A 62 2.92 -27.09 -7.42
N GLU A 63 4.03 -26.45 -7.08
CA GLU A 63 4.53 -25.24 -7.71
C GLU A 63 6.02 -25.43 -7.99
N GLY A 64 6.42 -25.23 -9.25
CA GLY A 64 7.79 -25.38 -9.72
C GLY A 64 8.67 -24.16 -9.38
N ALA A 65 9.96 -24.27 -9.70
CA ALA A 65 10.93 -23.18 -9.55
C ALA A 65 11.30 -22.61 -10.92
N TYR A 66 11.69 -21.34 -10.94
CA TYR A 66 12.27 -20.70 -12.13
C TYR A 66 13.72 -21.16 -12.38
N SER A 67 14.47 -21.43 -11.31
CA SER A 67 15.87 -21.86 -11.33
C SER A 67 16.08 -23.11 -10.49
N ASP A 68 17.11 -23.89 -10.83
CA ASP A 68 17.59 -25.02 -10.03
C ASP A 68 18.22 -24.59 -8.69
N LYS A 69 18.66 -23.33 -8.60
CA LYS A 69 19.10 -22.66 -7.36
C LYS A 69 18.04 -21.64 -6.93
N PRO A 70 16.87 -22.05 -6.40
CA PRO A 70 15.86 -21.10 -6.00
C PRO A 70 16.33 -20.27 -4.80
N GLU A 71 16.21 -18.95 -4.90
CA GLU A 71 16.43 -18.05 -3.78
C GLU A 71 15.39 -18.29 -2.67
N TYR A 72 15.78 -18.00 -1.43
CA TYR A 72 14.86 -18.07 -0.29
C TYR A 72 13.62 -17.19 -0.53
N GLY A 73 12.43 -17.77 -0.36
CA GLY A 73 11.14 -17.14 -0.66
C GLY A 73 10.54 -17.50 -2.02
N TYR A 74 11.35 -18.00 -2.96
CA TYR A 74 10.91 -18.45 -4.29
C TYR A 74 11.03 -19.97 -4.45
N GLU A 75 10.95 -20.70 -3.35
CA GLU A 75 11.16 -22.15 -3.36
C GLU A 75 9.98 -22.89 -3.99
N PRO A 76 10.25 -23.94 -4.79
CA PRO A 76 9.20 -24.81 -5.29
C PRO A 76 8.63 -25.63 -4.14
N PHE A 77 7.33 -25.86 -4.11
CA PHE A 77 6.70 -26.62 -3.03
C PHE A 77 5.64 -27.59 -3.55
N SER A 78 5.37 -28.60 -2.74
CA SER A 78 4.26 -29.53 -2.95
C SER A 78 3.47 -29.65 -1.66
N LYS A 79 2.15 -29.60 -1.76
CA LYS A 79 1.24 -29.77 -0.62
C LYS A 79 0.14 -30.71 -1.03
N GLY A 80 -0.27 -31.57 -0.10
CA GLY A 80 -1.49 -32.32 -0.26
C GLY A 80 -2.33 -32.33 1.00
N ILE A 81 -3.63 -32.54 0.78
CA ILE A 81 -4.63 -32.68 1.82
C ILE A 81 -5.39 -33.97 1.55
N PHE A 82 -5.46 -34.81 2.57
CA PHE A 82 -6.39 -35.93 2.62
C PHE A 82 -7.48 -35.61 3.63
N SER A 83 -8.74 -35.57 3.20
CA SER A 83 -9.87 -35.32 4.09
C SER A 83 -10.89 -36.44 4.07
N PHE A 84 -11.59 -36.56 5.20
CA PHE A 84 -12.79 -37.36 5.38
C PHE A 84 -13.90 -36.45 5.88
N ASN A 85 -15.05 -36.50 5.22
CA ASN A 85 -16.23 -35.72 5.51
C ASN A 85 -17.38 -36.65 5.84
N LEU A 86 -18.15 -36.32 6.86
CA LEU A 86 -19.40 -36.97 7.22
C LEU A 86 -20.49 -35.92 7.24
N ASN A 87 -21.62 -36.20 6.60
CA ASN A 87 -22.81 -35.38 6.63
C ASN A 87 -23.99 -36.29 6.95
N TYR A 88 -24.62 -36.07 8.10
CA TYR A 88 -25.83 -36.77 8.50
C TYR A 88 -26.93 -35.76 8.78
N LYS A 89 -28.09 -35.96 8.17
CA LYS A 89 -29.25 -35.08 8.32
C LYS A 89 -30.51 -35.92 8.44
N LYS A 90 -31.23 -35.78 9.55
CA LYS A 90 -32.46 -36.52 9.80
C LYS A 90 -33.54 -35.64 10.43
N ASP A 91 -34.77 -35.82 9.96
CA ASP A 91 -35.96 -35.20 10.54
C ASP A 91 -36.67 -36.21 11.47
N PHE A 92 -36.79 -35.88 12.76
CA PHE A 92 -37.47 -36.68 13.77
C PHE A 92 -38.85 -36.07 14.07
N ALA A 93 -39.89 -36.89 14.07
CA ALA A 93 -41.19 -36.49 14.63
C ALA A 93 -41.14 -36.63 16.16
N LEU A 94 -41.50 -35.56 16.87
CA LEU A 94 -41.57 -35.50 18.32
C LEU A 94 -43.03 -35.36 18.78
N PHE A 95 -43.23 -35.28 20.10
CA PHE A 95 -44.54 -35.03 20.70
C PHE A 95 -45.15 -33.69 20.22
N LEU A 96 -46.48 -33.54 20.28
CA LEU A 96 -47.22 -32.33 19.82
C LEU A 96 -47.10 -31.99 18.32
N LYS A 97 -46.90 -32.99 17.44
CA LYS A 97 -46.68 -32.81 15.99
C LYS A 97 -45.43 -31.98 15.64
N GLU A 98 -44.51 -31.81 16.60
CA GLU A 98 -43.25 -31.12 16.38
C GLU A 98 -42.32 -31.96 15.50
N LYS A 99 -41.56 -31.29 14.63
CA LYS A 99 -40.50 -31.93 13.83
C LYS A 99 -39.15 -31.32 14.20
N LEU A 100 -38.24 -32.16 14.68
CA LEU A 100 -36.84 -31.81 14.93
C LEU A 100 -36.00 -32.20 13.72
N ARG A 101 -35.44 -31.21 13.03
CA ARG A 101 -34.38 -31.41 12.06
C ARG A 101 -33.04 -31.41 12.78
N PHE A 102 -32.34 -32.52 12.71
CA PHE A 102 -30.99 -32.69 13.22
C PHE A 102 -30.02 -32.81 12.04
N SER A 103 -28.93 -32.06 12.07
CA SER A 103 -27.81 -32.25 11.14
C SER A 103 -26.48 -32.23 11.86
N ILE A 104 -25.57 -33.10 11.45
CA ILE A 104 -24.21 -33.18 11.93
C ILE A 104 -23.27 -33.31 10.73
N ASN A 105 -22.35 -32.36 10.62
CA ASN A 105 -21.29 -32.35 9.63
C ASN A 105 -19.95 -32.48 10.37
N GLY A 106 -19.22 -33.54 10.08
CA GLY A 106 -17.87 -33.75 10.58
C GLY A 106 -16.86 -33.68 9.44
N GLU A 107 -15.71 -33.06 9.69
CA GLU A 107 -14.58 -33.06 8.78
C GLU A 107 -13.30 -33.40 9.56
N VAL A 108 -12.48 -34.27 9.00
CA VAL A 108 -11.12 -34.51 9.47
C VAL A 108 -10.21 -34.42 8.26
N ALA A 109 -9.24 -33.52 8.27
CA ALA A 109 -8.31 -33.37 7.18
C ALA A 109 -6.86 -33.37 7.67
N ASN A 110 -6.04 -34.19 7.03
CA ASN A 110 -4.60 -34.23 7.20
C ASN A 110 -3.94 -33.48 6.05
N SER A 111 -3.05 -32.55 6.36
CA SER A 111 -2.22 -31.89 5.36
C SER A 111 -0.78 -32.40 5.46
N PHE A 112 -0.22 -32.82 4.34
CA PHE A 112 1.20 -33.12 4.21
C PHE A 112 1.82 -32.10 3.25
N LYS A 113 3.07 -31.75 3.48
CA LYS A 113 3.77 -30.77 2.67
C LYS A 113 5.20 -31.21 2.45
N ASN A 114 5.68 -30.96 1.24
CA ASN A 114 7.08 -30.74 0.97
C ASN A 114 7.28 -29.23 0.77
N SER A 115 7.77 -28.55 1.81
CA SER A 115 7.92 -27.09 1.83
C SER A 115 8.98 -26.60 0.84
N ASN A 116 9.91 -27.46 0.42
CA ASN A 116 10.84 -27.19 -0.67
C ASN A 116 11.18 -28.49 -1.41
N THR A 117 10.66 -28.70 -2.62
CA THR A 117 10.89 -29.94 -3.38
C THR A 117 12.33 -30.14 -3.83
N LEU A 118 13.12 -29.07 -3.92
CA LEU A 118 14.56 -29.11 -4.23
C LEU A 118 15.43 -29.27 -2.97
N ASN A 119 14.83 -29.29 -1.78
CA ASN A 119 15.47 -29.37 -0.46
C ASN A 119 16.45 -28.25 -0.09
N ASN A 120 16.87 -27.41 -1.04
CA ASN A 120 17.81 -26.31 -0.86
C ASN A 120 17.18 -24.97 -1.24
N ALA A 121 17.39 -23.96 -0.41
CA ALA A 121 17.02 -22.57 -0.69
C ALA A 121 18.26 -21.69 -0.52
N TYR A 122 18.58 -20.89 -1.52
CA TYR A 122 19.81 -20.11 -1.55
C TYR A 122 19.58 -18.76 -0.89
N ILE A 123 20.41 -18.42 0.10
CA ILE A 123 20.47 -17.08 0.66
C ILE A 123 21.33 -16.21 -0.26
N ASP A 124 22.46 -16.76 -0.70
CA ASP A 124 23.33 -16.18 -1.71
C ASP A 124 24.07 -17.34 -2.41
N ASP A 125 23.96 -17.44 -3.73
CA ASP A 125 24.74 -18.37 -4.55
C ASP A 125 26.10 -17.79 -4.95
N PHE A 126 26.37 -16.54 -4.58
CA PHE A 126 27.57 -15.77 -4.92
C PHE A 126 27.77 -15.50 -6.41
N GLU A 127 26.81 -15.85 -7.27
CA GLU A 127 26.84 -15.54 -8.70
C GLU A 127 26.77 -14.01 -8.90
N GLY A 128 25.92 -13.33 -8.11
CA GLY A 128 25.80 -11.87 -8.06
C GLY A 128 26.77 -11.17 -7.11
N THR A 129 27.93 -11.76 -6.78
CA THR A 129 28.88 -11.14 -5.83
C THR A 129 29.39 -9.78 -6.33
N ALA A 130 29.63 -9.66 -7.63
CA ALA A 130 29.95 -8.38 -8.26
C ALA A 130 28.66 -7.61 -8.54
N LEU A 131 28.54 -6.42 -7.97
CA LEU A 131 27.51 -5.46 -8.34
C LEU A 131 28.01 -4.70 -9.56
N GLU A 132 27.31 -4.81 -10.68
CA GLU A 132 27.58 -4.00 -11.86
C GLU A 132 26.30 -3.29 -12.28
N THR A 133 26.34 -1.97 -12.35
CA THR A 133 25.28 -1.16 -12.99
C THR A 133 25.90 -0.48 -14.20
N PRO A 134 25.74 -1.05 -15.41
CA PRO A 134 26.17 -0.39 -16.64
C PRO A 134 25.26 0.81 -16.95
N LEU A 135 25.85 1.85 -17.52
CA LEU A 135 25.12 2.96 -18.11
C LEU A 135 24.93 2.71 -19.61
N GLU A 136 23.89 3.31 -20.19
CA GLU A 136 23.63 3.23 -21.61
C GLU A 136 24.67 4.03 -22.40
N ILE A 137 25.26 3.42 -23.43
CA ILE A 137 26.34 4.02 -24.23
C ILE A 137 25.84 4.62 -25.54
N LYS A 138 24.58 4.39 -25.92
CA LYS A 138 24.00 5.02 -27.11
C LYS A 138 23.90 6.53 -26.91
N GLY A 139 24.26 7.29 -27.94
CA GLY A 139 24.26 8.77 -27.87
C GLY A 139 22.94 9.38 -27.41
N SER A 140 21.80 8.77 -27.75
CA SER A 140 20.45 9.26 -27.37
C SER A 140 20.15 9.27 -25.87
N PHE A 141 21.01 8.68 -25.04
CA PHE A 141 20.88 8.73 -23.57
C PHE A 141 21.75 9.83 -22.93
N PHE A 142 22.60 10.48 -23.71
CA PHE A 142 23.43 11.59 -23.25
C PHE A 142 22.81 12.93 -23.63
N PHE A 143 23.03 13.91 -22.77
CA PHE A 143 22.72 15.31 -22.96
C PHE A 143 24.01 16.11 -22.87
N PHE A 144 24.01 17.37 -23.32
CA PHE A 144 25.14 18.26 -23.07
C PHE A 144 25.23 18.60 -21.58
N ALA A 145 26.44 18.62 -21.04
CA ALA A 145 26.64 18.90 -19.62
C ALA A 145 26.59 20.41 -19.32
N PRO A 146 26.12 20.80 -18.13
CA PRO A 146 26.14 22.18 -17.67
C PRO A 146 27.58 22.69 -17.44
N VAL A 147 27.72 23.94 -17.02
CA VAL A 147 29.05 24.55 -16.82
C VAL A 147 29.76 23.91 -15.60
N PRO A 148 30.97 23.34 -15.76
CA PRO A 148 31.67 22.71 -14.63
C PRO A 148 32.26 23.75 -13.67
N TYR A 149 32.39 23.42 -12.37
CA TYR A 149 32.91 24.36 -11.35
C TYR A 149 34.30 24.94 -11.63
N PHE A 150 35.11 24.26 -12.46
CA PHE A 150 36.49 24.66 -12.77
C PHE A 150 36.58 25.54 -14.03
N SER A 151 35.47 25.90 -14.68
CA SER A 151 35.47 26.66 -15.94
C SER A 151 34.25 27.56 -16.11
N ASP A 152 34.14 28.19 -17.27
CA ASP A 152 33.00 29.03 -17.67
C ASP A 152 32.67 28.85 -19.17
N THR A 153 31.66 29.57 -19.67
CA THR A 153 31.25 29.52 -21.08
C THR A 153 32.26 30.14 -22.05
N ASN A 154 33.20 30.99 -21.59
CA ASN A 154 34.28 31.52 -22.44
C ASN A 154 35.24 30.40 -22.87
N TYR A 155 35.41 29.40 -22.01
CA TYR A 155 36.25 28.23 -22.26
C TYR A 155 35.49 27.03 -22.84
N LEU A 156 34.18 27.16 -23.10
CA LEU A 156 33.44 26.13 -23.82
C LEU A 156 33.97 25.98 -25.26
N LEU A 157 34.07 24.73 -25.73
CA LEU A 157 34.49 24.37 -27.07
C LEU A 157 33.52 24.94 -28.12
N ARG A 158 33.97 25.80 -29.04
CA ARG A 158 33.08 26.54 -29.96
C ARG A 158 32.66 25.78 -31.22
N LYS A 159 33.21 24.59 -31.43
CA LYS A 159 32.86 23.72 -32.55
C LYS A 159 32.48 22.36 -31.98
N MET A 160 31.20 22.00 -32.07
CA MET A 160 30.70 20.75 -31.50
C MET A 160 31.41 19.53 -32.12
N PRO A 161 31.72 18.49 -31.31
CA PRO A 161 32.23 17.23 -31.84
C PRO A 161 31.14 16.51 -32.64
N LYS A 162 31.57 15.66 -33.58
CA LYS A 162 30.64 14.70 -34.19
C LYS A 162 30.45 13.53 -33.23
N ILE A 163 29.23 13.36 -32.76
CA ILE A 163 28.83 12.27 -31.88
C ILE A 163 28.16 11.20 -32.74
N LYS A 164 28.62 9.95 -32.68
CA LYS A 164 28.12 8.89 -33.58
C LYS A 164 27.86 7.59 -32.85
N ASN A 165 26.84 6.86 -33.32
CA ASN A 165 26.67 5.45 -33.01
C ASN A 165 27.19 4.61 -34.20
N PRO A 166 28.03 3.58 -33.97
CA PRO A 166 28.47 2.67 -35.03
C PRO A 166 27.29 1.82 -35.52
N LYS A 167 27.38 1.38 -36.78
CA LYS A 167 26.44 0.41 -37.36
C LYS A 167 26.78 -0.99 -36.85
N GLU A 168 25.82 -1.93 -36.82
CA GLU A 168 26.02 -3.29 -36.27
C GLU A 168 27.24 -4.02 -36.85
N LYS A 169 27.53 -3.80 -38.14
CA LYS A 169 28.70 -4.38 -38.81
C LYS A 169 30.05 -3.94 -38.20
N ASP A 170 30.07 -2.76 -37.58
CA ASP A 170 31.24 -2.08 -37.02
C ASP A 170 31.33 -2.23 -35.49
N TYR A 171 30.44 -3.04 -34.88
CA TYR A 171 30.51 -3.39 -33.46
C TYR A 171 31.81 -4.11 -33.13
N VAL A 172 32.36 -3.80 -31.96
CA VAL A 172 33.63 -4.35 -31.48
C VAL A 172 33.38 -5.65 -30.73
N SER A 173 34.22 -6.66 -30.94
CA SER A 173 34.12 -7.90 -30.16
C SER A 173 34.77 -7.72 -28.79
N LYS A 174 34.27 -8.43 -27.77
CA LYS A 174 34.90 -8.41 -26.44
C LYS A 174 36.37 -8.85 -26.48
N SER A 175 36.73 -9.75 -27.40
CA SER A 175 38.13 -10.21 -27.55
C SER A 175 39.08 -9.14 -28.06
N GLU A 176 38.56 -8.16 -28.82
CA GLU A 176 39.34 -7.01 -29.27
C GLU A 176 39.65 -6.03 -28.13
N ILE A 177 38.89 -6.08 -27.03
CA ILE A 177 39.06 -5.17 -25.87
C ILE A 177 39.83 -5.87 -24.74
N PHE A 178 39.40 -7.06 -24.35
CA PHE A 178 39.94 -7.76 -23.20
C PHE A 178 41.02 -8.79 -23.57
N GLY A 179 41.15 -9.15 -24.86
CA GLY A 179 42.11 -10.12 -25.37
C GLY A 179 41.50 -11.50 -25.65
N PRO A 180 42.24 -12.41 -26.32
CA PRO A 180 41.72 -13.71 -26.78
C PRO A 180 41.47 -14.73 -25.65
N GLN A 181 41.95 -14.48 -24.43
CA GLN A 181 41.84 -15.40 -23.29
C GLN A 181 40.42 -15.57 -22.73
N ILE A 182 39.48 -14.71 -23.13
CA ILE A 182 38.09 -14.73 -22.66
C ILE A 182 37.20 -15.80 -23.34
N GLY A 183 37.75 -16.59 -24.27
CA GLY A 183 37.06 -17.75 -24.84
C GLY A 183 35.90 -17.39 -25.78
N GLU A 184 34.80 -18.16 -25.73
CA GLU A 184 33.67 -18.01 -26.67
C GLU A 184 32.90 -16.71 -26.52
N GLU A 185 32.80 -16.14 -25.31
CA GLU A 185 32.20 -14.83 -25.06
C GLU A 185 32.97 -13.70 -25.76
N GLY A 186 34.24 -13.93 -26.10
CA GLY A 186 35.02 -12.98 -26.87
C GLY A 186 34.50 -12.74 -28.29
N LYS A 187 33.60 -13.60 -28.79
CA LYS A 187 32.93 -13.41 -30.08
C LYS A 187 31.72 -12.48 -30.00
N GLU A 188 31.21 -12.20 -28.80
CA GLU A 188 30.10 -11.26 -28.62
C GLU A 188 30.53 -9.87 -29.07
N ARG A 189 29.69 -9.25 -29.91
CA ARG A 189 29.90 -7.93 -30.48
C ARG A 189 28.98 -6.94 -29.82
N GLU A 190 29.54 -5.82 -29.40
CA GLU A 190 28.88 -4.81 -28.60
C GLU A 190 29.05 -3.42 -29.23
N ASN A 191 28.09 -2.56 -28.93
CA ASN A 191 28.08 -1.17 -29.38
C ASN A 191 29.07 -0.31 -28.56
N TYR A 192 29.44 0.87 -29.06
CA TYR A 192 30.26 1.87 -28.39
C TYR A 192 29.91 3.29 -28.88
N LEU A 193 30.18 4.33 -28.09
CA LEU A 193 29.98 5.73 -28.49
C LEU A 193 31.23 6.28 -29.18
N ILE A 194 31.07 7.08 -30.23
CA ILE A 194 32.18 7.79 -30.89
C ILE A 194 32.04 9.29 -30.64
N LEU A 195 33.11 9.90 -30.14
CA LEU A 195 33.28 11.36 -30.05
C LEU A 195 34.46 11.76 -30.94
N GLU A 196 34.17 12.48 -32.02
CA GLU A 196 35.18 12.92 -32.99
C GLU A 196 35.35 14.45 -32.94
N PHE A 197 36.52 14.88 -32.46
CA PHE A 197 36.88 16.28 -32.29
C PHE A 197 37.78 16.72 -33.45
N SER A 198 37.28 17.63 -34.29
CA SER A 198 38.05 18.18 -35.42
C SER A 198 39.08 19.25 -35.02
N ASP A 199 38.87 19.89 -33.87
CA ASP A 199 39.83 20.77 -33.21
C ASP A 199 39.46 20.82 -31.71
N PHE A 200 40.48 20.80 -30.85
CA PHE A 200 40.33 20.95 -29.40
C PHE A 200 41.48 21.83 -28.91
N SER A 201 41.18 23.09 -28.61
CA SER A 201 42.18 24.06 -28.19
C SER A 201 42.54 23.87 -26.71
N LYS A 202 43.79 24.16 -26.35
CA LYS A 202 44.27 24.17 -24.96
C LYS A 202 43.41 25.12 -24.11
N ASN A 203 43.03 24.71 -22.91
CA ASN A 203 42.10 25.39 -21.99
C ASN A 203 40.62 25.40 -22.40
N LYS A 204 40.20 24.64 -23.44
CA LYS A 204 38.77 24.44 -23.73
C LYS A 204 38.21 23.23 -22.99
N TRP A 205 36.89 23.20 -22.82
CA TRP A 205 36.17 22.05 -22.27
C TRP A 205 34.96 21.65 -23.11
N PHE A 206 34.60 20.37 -23.02
CA PHE A 206 33.38 19.79 -23.56
C PHE A 206 32.83 18.79 -22.54
N GLY A 207 31.52 18.70 -22.37
CA GLY A 207 30.92 17.79 -21.41
C GLY A 207 29.63 17.15 -21.89
N ILE A 208 29.41 15.91 -21.45
CA ILE A 208 28.18 15.15 -21.64
C ILE A 208 27.67 14.67 -20.28
N VAL A 209 26.35 14.56 -20.13
CA VAL A 209 25.70 14.12 -18.89
C VAL A 209 24.63 13.08 -19.21
N GLN A 210 24.44 12.16 -18.28
CA GLN A 210 23.42 11.12 -18.37
C GLN A 210 22.70 10.99 -17.03
N ALA A 211 21.36 10.93 -17.08
CA ALA A 211 20.54 10.54 -15.94
C ALA A 211 20.72 9.04 -15.66
N LEU A 212 20.97 8.68 -14.40
CA LEU A 212 21.13 7.28 -13.98
C LEU A 212 19.79 6.56 -13.89
N GLN A 213 18.76 7.24 -13.41
CA GLN A 213 17.36 6.76 -13.38
C GLN A 213 16.41 7.95 -13.56
N ARG A 214 15.61 7.96 -14.63
CA ARG A 214 14.59 9.01 -14.84
C ARG A 214 13.51 8.93 -13.76
N GLY A 215 13.18 10.06 -13.15
CA GLY A 215 12.22 10.24 -12.06
C GLY A 215 12.68 9.73 -10.70
N SER A 216 13.93 9.25 -10.56
CA SER A 216 14.41 8.60 -9.34
C SER A 216 15.91 8.82 -9.12
N PHE A 217 16.50 8.07 -8.20
CA PHE A 217 17.91 8.12 -7.86
C PHE A 217 18.48 6.72 -7.68
N LEU A 218 19.77 6.59 -7.92
CA LEU A 218 20.53 5.37 -7.70
C LEU A 218 21.25 5.43 -6.35
N ASP A 219 21.02 4.44 -5.50
CA ASP A 219 21.81 4.24 -4.27
C ASP A 219 23.16 3.60 -4.61
N LEU A 220 24.20 4.41 -4.51
CA LEU A 220 25.59 4.04 -4.75
C LEU A 220 26.40 3.80 -3.46
N GLU A 221 25.77 3.73 -2.26
CA GLU A 221 26.50 3.52 -1.00
C GLU A 221 27.30 2.20 -0.97
N ASN A 222 26.74 1.16 -1.60
CA ASN A 222 27.34 -0.18 -1.66
C ASN A 222 28.25 -0.38 -2.89
N TYR A 223 28.33 0.61 -3.78
CA TYR A 223 29.26 0.59 -4.91
C TYR A 223 30.64 1.10 -4.48
N GLU A 224 31.67 0.65 -5.19
CA GLU A 224 33.06 0.97 -4.87
C GLU A 224 33.69 1.87 -5.94
N ASN A 225 33.49 1.55 -7.21
CA ASN A 225 34.15 2.23 -8.31
C ASN A 225 33.18 2.66 -9.41
N LEU A 226 33.56 3.69 -10.14
CA LEU A 226 33.09 3.99 -11.49
C LEU A 226 34.17 3.56 -12.47
N GLU A 227 33.83 2.69 -13.41
CA GLU A 227 34.74 2.20 -14.45
C GLU A 227 34.30 2.72 -15.82
N MET A 228 35.25 3.24 -16.60
CA MET A 228 35.04 3.66 -17.98
C MET A 228 36.08 3.02 -18.88
N ILE A 229 35.64 2.31 -19.91
CA ILE A 229 36.50 1.72 -20.93
C ILE A 229 36.41 2.55 -22.20
N PHE A 230 37.55 3.00 -22.71
CA PHE A 230 37.63 3.85 -23.88
C PHE A 230 38.92 3.62 -24.68
N LYS A 231 38.94 4.11 -25.92
CA LYS A 231 40.10 4.10 -26.82
C LYS A 231 40.22 5.43 -27.52
N ILE A 232 41.46 5.90 -27.71
CA ILE A 232 41.77 7.10 -28.50
C ILE A 232 42.58 6.62 -29.70
N ASP A 233 42.08 6.86 -30.92
CA ASP A 233 42.67 6.27 -32.13
C ASP A 233 43.89 7.03 -32.66
N GLU A 234 43.81 8.36 -32.69
CA GLU A 234 44.81 9.26 -33.29
C GLU A 234 44.92 10.56 -32.48
N GLY A 235 46.15 11.04 -32.29
CA GLY A 235 46.49 12.15 -31.39
C GLY A 235 46.83 11.65 -29.98
N VAL A 236 47.92 12.15 -29.39
CA VAL A 236 48.20 11.98 -27.95
C VAL A 236 47.94 13.33 -27.29
N PRO A 237 46.75 13.55 -26.71
CA PRO A 237 46.56 14.72 -25.89
C PRO A 237 46.76 14.29 -24.45
N ASP A 238 47.68 14.96 -23.77
CA ASP A 238 47.86 14.92 -22.31
C ASP A 238 46.62 15.53 -21.60
N GLY A 239 45.41 15.03 -21.92
CA GLY A 239 44.13 15.57 -21.50
C GLY A 239 43.66 15.06 -20.15
N ILE A 240 42.66 15.75 -19.59
CA ILE A 240 42.06 15.45 -18.29
C ILE A 240 40.58 15.11 -18.52
N ILE A 241 40.15 13.97 -17.99
CA ILE A 241 38.73 13.59 -17.93
C ILE A 241 38.24 13.84 -16.50
N ASN A 242 37.18 14.63 -16.35
CA ASN A 242 36.56 14.92 -15.06
C ASN A 242 35.19 14.25 -15.01
N PHE A 243 34.85 13.66 -13.86
CA PHE A 243 33.58 12.98 -13.62
C PHE A 243 32.89 13.67 -12.46
N HIS A 244 31.67 14.15 -12.66
CA HIS A 244 30.83 14.71 -11.60
C HIS A 244 29.66 13.75 -11.35
N LEU A 245 29.63 13.19 -10.15
CA LEU A 245 28.58 12.28 -9.69
C LEU A 245 27.62 13.07 -8.79
N ALA A 246 26.44 13.41 -9.32
CA ALA A 246 25.59 14.44 -8.76
C ALA A 246 24.31 13.89 -8.13
N SER A 247 24.04 14.32 -6.90
CA SER A 247 22.70 14.23 -6.28
C SER A 247 21.80 15.35 -6.78
N TYR A 248 22.39 16.50 -7.08
CA TYR A 248 21.72 17.65 -7.66
C TYR A 248 22.71 18.35 -8.58
N LEU A 249 22.31 18.59 -9.82
CA LEU A 249 23.12 19.25 -10.84
C LEU A 249 22.20 20.24 -11.55
N GLU A 250 22.68 21.47 -11.71
CA GLU A 250 21.99 22.49 -12.51
C GLU A 250 21.71 21.98 -13.93
N GLU A 251 20.61 22.43 -14.51
CA GLU A 251 20.09 21.93 -15.79
C GLU A 251 20.00 23.00 -16.88
N ASP A 252 20.36 24.23 -16.55
CA ASP A 252 20.55 25.32 -17.51
C ASP A 252 21.82 25.06 -18.32
N VAL A 253 21.68 24.47 -19.51
CA VAL A 253 22.79 23.91 -20.30
C VAL A 253 23.17 24.84 -21.46
N PRO A 254 24.44 25.27 -21.59
CA PRO A 254 24.87 26.07 -22.73
C PRO A 254 24.89 25.26 -24.03
N ARG A 255 24.04 25.65 -24.98
CA ARG A 255 24.01 25.14 -26.35
C ARG A 255 24.91 25.96 -27.27
N ILE A 256 25.35 25.39 -28.38
CA ILE A 256 26.23 26.06 -29.34
C ILE A 256 25.67 25.90 -30.74
N THR A 257 25.27 27.03 -31.33
CA THR A 257 24.87 27.10 -32.75
C THR A 257 26.00 26.66 -33.69
N LYS A 258 25.66 26.29 -34.93
CA LYS A 258 26.59 25.96 -36.03
C LYS A 258 27.69 27.02 -36.26
N ASP A 259 27.36 28.29 -36.02
CA ASP A 259 28.26 29.45 -36.14
C ASP A 259 29.17 29.68 -34.91
N GLY A 260 29.03 28.86 -33.85
CA GLY A 260 29.86 28.91 -32.64
C GLY A 260 29.38 29.89 -31.56
N ARG A 261 28.16 30.44 -31.67
CA ARG A 261 27.55 31.28 -30.62
C ARG A 261 26.95 30.40 -29.53
N VAL A 262 27.03 30.85 -28.27
CA VAL A 262 26.44 30.16 -27.12
C VAL A 262 25.03 30.68 -26.89
N VAL A 263 24.06 29.78 -26.79
CA VAL A 263 22.62 30.01 -26.56
C VAL A 263 22.10 29.07 -25.46
N GLY A 264 20.83 29.16 -25.09
CA GLY A 264 20.21 28.34 -24.03
C GLY A 264 20.59 28.72 -22.60
N TYR A 265 21.82 29.22 -22.36
CA TYR A 265 22.33 29.52 -21.02
C TYR A 265 21.74 30.80 -20.37
N ASN A 266 20.44 30.81 -20.09
CA ASN A 266 19.62 31.98 -19.76
C ASN A 266 18.90 31.89 -18.39
N ASN A 267 19.05 30.77 -17.66
CA ASN A 267 18.35 30.47 -16.40
C ASN A 267 16.81 30.42 -16.53
N LEU A 268 16.31 30.08 -17.71
CA LEU A 268 14.93 29.71 -17.98
C LEU A 268 14.89 28.21 -18.31
N PHE A 269 13.73 27.59 -18.11
CA PHE A 269 13.53 26.19 -18.47
C PHE A 269 13.21 26.08 -19.97
N ASP A 270 14.17 25.63 -20.78
CA ASP A 270 13.94 25.36 -22.19
C ASP A 270 13.28 23.97 -22.36
N THR A 271 12.09 23.93 -22.98
CA THR A 271 11.31 22.71 -23.23
C THR A 271 10.50 22.81 -24.53
N GLU A 272 10.31 21.67 -25.20
CA GLU A 272 9.39 21.55 -26.33
C GLU A 272 7.91 21.55 -25.91
N ASP A 273 7.61 21.14 -24.67
CA ASP A 273 6.24 21.08 -24.12
C ASP A 273 5.70 22.47 -23.83
N LYS A 274 4.97 23.05 -24.78
CA LYS A 274 4.46 24.42 -24.64
C LYS A 274 3.20 24.48 -23.80
N ASN A 275 2.46 23.37 -23.70
CA ASN A 275 1.14 23.34 -23.07
C ASN A 275 1.17 22.71 -21.65
N GLY A 276 2.28 22.07 -21.27
CA GLY A 276 2.55 21.49 -19.96
C GLY A 276 1.86 20.14 -19.72
N ASN A 277 1.48 19.40 -20.77
CA ASN A 277 0.77 18.12 -20.64
C ASN A 277 1.69 16.89 -20.56
N ASN A 278 3.01 17.06 -20.76
CA ASN A 278 4.01 15.99 -20.84
C ASN A 278 3.79 14.98 -21.98
N GLU A 279 3.10 15.35 -23.05
CA GLU A 279 2.89 14.54 -24.26
C GLU A 279 3.44 15.27 -25.48
N LEU A 280 4.28 14.59 -26.28
CA LEU A 280 4.83 15.20 -27.50
C LEU A 280 3.76 15.33 -28.58
N GLU A 281 3.47 16.55 -29.00
CA GLU A 281 2.60 16.81 -30.14
C GLU A 281 3.35 16.93 -31.48
N PRO A 282 2.69 16.64 -32.62
CA PRO A 282 3.33 16.67 -33.93
C PRO A 282 3.96 18.02 -34.32
N ASP A 283 3.55 19.13 -33.69
CA ASP A 283 4.08 20.47 -33.93
C ASP A 283 5.07 20.96 -32.85
N GLU A 284 5.41 20.11 -31.88
CA GLU A 284 6.33 20.44 -30.78
C GLU A 284 7.76 19.91 -30.97
N ASP A 285 7.96 18.83 -31.76
CA ASP A 285 9.24 18.19 -32.06
C ASP A 285 10.14 19.08 -32.95
N LYS A 286 10.61 20.20 -32.38
CA LYS A 286 11.30 21.32 -33.05
C LYS A 286 12.66 21.63 -32.42
N GLY A 287 13.17 20.78 -31.55
CA GLY A 287 14.38 21.05 -30.79
C GLY A 287 14.18 22.03 -29.62
N LEU A 288 15.23 22.18 -28.83
CA LEU A 288 15.23 23.09 -27.66
C LEU A 288 15.28 24.58 -28.05
N ASP A 289 15.55 24.92 -29.31
CA ASP A 289 15.45 26.30 -29.81
C ASP A 289 14.01 26.68 -30.23
N GLY A 290 13.13 25.67 -30.37
CA GLY A 290 11.73 25.83 -30.77
C GLY A 290 11.52 26.16 -32.25
N VAL A 291 12.53 25.96 -33.11
CA VAL A 291 12.52 26.32 -34.53
C VAL A 291 12.75 25.08 -35.40
N LEU A 292 11.69 24.61 -36.08
CA LEU A 292 11.81 23.51 -37.03
C LEU A 292 12.67 23.92 -38.24
N GLY A 293 13.82 23.29 -38.46
CA GLY A 293 14.67 23.57 -39.61
C GLY A 293 15.79 22.57 -39.88
N ALA A 294 15.80 22.02 -41.10
CA ALA A 294 16.90 21.16 -41.52
C ALA A 294 18.25 21.90 -41.52
N ASP A 295 19.26 21.33 -40.84
CA ASP A 295 20.61 21.85 -40.62
C ASP A 295 21.32 22.29 -41.92
N SER A 296 20.93 21.67 -43.04
CA SER A 296 21.49 21.93 -44.37
C SER A 296 21.04 23.27 -44.98
N LEU A 297 19.93 23.84 -44.50
CA LEU A 297 19.27 25.00 -45.09
C LEU A 297 19.58 26.32 -44.35
N ASN A 298 20.25 26.27 -43.19
CA ASN A 298 20.58 27.42 -42.34
C ASN A 298 19.35 28.33 -42.09
N ILE A 299 18.32 27.78 -41.46
CA ILE A 299 17.09 28.52 -41.17
C ILE A 299 17.41 29.59 -40.10
N MET A 300 16.78 30.77 -40.20
CA MET A 300 17.03 31.85 -39.26
C MET A 300 16.41 31.54 -37.89
N GLY A 301 17.26 31.42 -36.86
CA GLY A 301 16.83 31.15 -35.48
C GLY A 301 17.02 29.69 -35.03
N ASP A 302 17.28 28.81 -35.99
CA ASP A 302 17.65 27.40 -35.81
C ASP A 302 19.14 27.28 -35.40
N ASP A 303 19.45 26.39 -34.45
CA ASP A 303 20.80 26.11 -33.96
C ASP A 303 21.69 25.49 -35.07
N GLY A 304 21.08 24.81 -36.04
CA GLY A 304 21.71 24.27 -37.25
C GLY A 304 22.69 23.13 -36.97
N ASN A 305 22.49 22.44 -35.85
CA ASN A 305 23.23 21.23 -35.47
C ASN A 305 22.46 20.25 -34.57
N ASP A 306 21.13 20.33 -34.55
CA ASP A 306 20.27 19.55 -33.65
C ASP A 306 19.29 18.61 -34.38
N ASP A 307 19.36 18.52 -35.72
CA ASP A 307 18.70 17.47 -36.51
C ASP A 307 19.09 16.05 -36.01
N TYR A 308 18.12 15.24 -35.62
CA TYR A 308 18.37 13.88 -35.15
C TYR A 308 18.71 12.89 -36.28
N ASP A 309 19.83 12.16 -36.12
CA ASP A 309 20.14 10.96 -36.90
C ASP A 309 20.71 9.85 -36.01
N LEU A 310 20.15 8.65 -36.10
CA LEU A 310 20.50 7.50 -35.26
C LEU A 310 22.01 7.18 -35.24
N TYR A 311 22.74 7.44 -36.33
CA TYR A 311 24.15 7.10 -36.49
C TYR A 311 25.08 8.31 -36.49
N GLU A 312 24.67 9.42 -37.11
CA GLU A 312 25.53 10.59 -37.36
C GLU A 312 25.28 11.75 -36.39
N ASN A 313 24.09 11.85 -35.77
CA ASN A 313 23.77 12.83 -34.72
C ASN A 313 22.72 12.27 -33.72
N PRO A 314 23.07 11.24 -32.93
CA PRO A 314 22.12 10.55 -32.07
C PRO A 314 21.67 11.36 -30.85
N MET A 315 22.27 12.54 -30.62
CA MET A 315 21.90 13.50 -29.58
C MET A 315 21.07 14.67 -30.13
N GLY A 316 20.69 14.65 -31.41
CA GLY A 316 19.81 15.68 -31.98
C GLY A 316 18.45 15.72 -31.28
N THR A 317 17.94 16.94 -31.12
CA THR A 317 16.65 17.22 -30.48
C THR A 317 15.52 17.34 -31.49
N GLU A 318 15.78 17.87 -32.70
CA GLU A 318 14.74 17.99 -33.72
C GLU A 318 14.44 16.65 -34.41
N GLY A 319 13.17 16.24 -34.43
CA GLY A 319 12.68 15.09 -35.19
C GLY A 319 12.99 13.73 -34.54
N ASN A 320 13.39 13.72 -33.27
CA ASN A 320 13.75 12.51 -32.54
C ASN A 320 12.53 11.75 -31.96
N ARG A 321 11.32 12.34 -32.06
CA ARG A 321 10.05 11.82 -31.55
C ARG A 321 10.04 11.58 -30.04
N VAL A 322 10.83 12.35 -29.31
CA VAL A 322 10.90 12.37 -27.85
C VAL A 322 10.68 13.81 -27.41
N LEU A 323 9.88 14.02 -26.35
CA LEU A 323 9.73 15.34 -25.76
C LEU A 323 11.05 15.77 -25.10
N ASN A 324 11.74 16.73 -25.68
CA ASN A 324 13.02 17.23 -25.19
C ASN A 324 12.81 18.41 -24.24
N SER A 325 13.54 18.38 -23.14
CA SER A 325 13.61 19.50 -22.19
C SER A 325 14.95 19.51 -21.47
N GLU A 326 15.27 20.60 -20.80
CA GLU A 326 16.43 20.70 -19.92
C GLU A 326 16.30 19.85 -18.64
N ASP A 327 15.11 19.33 -18.32
CA ASP A 327 14.90 18.40 -17.20
C ASP A 327 15.38 17.00 -17.59
N ILE A 328 16.69 16.77 -17.38
CA ILE A 328 17.42 15.59 -17.82
C ILE A 328 16.94 14.34 -17.07
N ASP A 329 16.55 14.46 -15.79
CA ASP A 329 16.09 13.34 -14.97
C ASP A 329 14.59 13.33 -14.66
N LEU A 330 13.77 14.17 -15.30
CA LEU A 330 12.30 14.24 -15.16
C LEU A 330 11.84 14.41 -13.70
N ASN A 331 12.52 15.27 -12.94
CA ASN A 331 12.21 15.53 -11.53
C ASN A 331 11.85 17.00 -11.24
N GLY A 332 11.75 17.82 -12.29
CA GLY A 332 11.64 19.28 -12.23
C GLY A 332 12.95 19.97 -12.56
N PHE A 333 12.87 21.12 -13.22
CA PHE A 333 14.04 21.89 -13.65
C PHE A 333 14.89 22.40 -12.48
N ASN A 334 16.20 22.12 -12.54
CA ASN A 334 17.17 22.62 -11.58
C ASN A 334 17.80 23.95 -12.00
N GLU A 335 17.43 25.03 -11.30
CA GLU A 335 17.96 26.39 -11.52
C GLU A 335 19.49 26.47 -11.31
N ARG A 336 20.12 27.48 -11.94
CA ARG A 336 21.57 27.67 -11.92
C ARG A 336 22.10 27.91 -10.51
N GLY A 337 23.25 27.30 -10.21
CA GLY A 337 24.06 27.61 -9.04
C GLY A 337 23.79 26.78 -7.80
N ASP A 338 22.70 26.01 -7.74
CA ASP A 338 22.53 24.98 -6.72
C ASP A 338 23.10 23.65 -7.26
N ASN A 339 24.22 23.22 -6.70
CA ASN A 339 24.98 22.09 -7.22
C ASN A 339 25.48 21.22 -6.05
N HIS A 340 25.19 19.92 -6.10
CA HIS A 340 25.57 18.94 -5.09
C HIS A 340 26.15 17.70 -5.76
N TYR A 341 27.48 17.62 -5.86
CA TYR A 341 28.14 16.49 -6.52
C TYR A 341 29.55 16.20 -6.00
N PHE A 342 29.97 14.95 -6.22
CA PHE A 342 31.33 14.47 -6.05
C PHE A 342 32.09 14.61 -7.37
N ALA A 343 33.24 15.30 -7.36
CA ALA A 343 34.06 15.51 -8.54
C ALA A 343 35.37 14.72 -8.48
N TYR A 344 35.74 14.10 -9.60
CA TYR A 344 36.96 13.31 -9.80
C TYR A 344 37.69 13.82 -11.05
N SER A 345 38.99 14.03 -10.97
CA SER A 345 39.84 14.57 -12.04
C SER A 345 40.94 13.58 -12.42
N ILE A 346 40.86 12.99 -13.61
CA ILE A 346 41.78 11.94 -14.06
C ILE A 346 42.64 12.45 -15.22
N SER A 347 43.95 12.60 -14.97
CA SER A 347 44.95 12.88 -16.01
C SER A 347 45.30 11.59 -16.76
N LEU A 348 45.28 11.62 -18.10
CA LEU A 348 45.56 10.44 -18.92
C LEU A 348 47.05 10.03 -18.96
N LYS A 349 47.96 10.93 -18.56
CA LYS A 349 49.43 10.70 -18.65
C LYS A 349 50.04 10.06 -17.41
N GLU A 350 49.61 10.47 -16.23
CA GLU A 350 50.32 10.21 -14.95
C GLU A 350 49.48 9.40 -13.94
N SER A 351 48.25 9.03 -14.29
CA SER A 351 47.30 8.47 -13.33
C SER A 351 47.44 6.96 -13.13
N LYS A 352 47.50 6.52 -11.86
CA LYS A 352 47.46 5.10 -11.47
C LYS A 352 46.08 4.46 -11.70
N GLN A 353 45.07 5.29 -11.93
CA GLN A 353 43.69 4.89 -12.16
C GLN A 353 43.44 4.44 -13.61
N VAL A 354 44.39 4.70 -14.52
CA VAL A 354 44.31 4.31 -15.94
C VAL A 354 45.17 3.06 -16.15
N LYS A 355 44.59 2.02 -16.76
CA LYS A 355 45.31 0.81 -17.18
C LYS A 355 45.06 0.53 -18.65
N ASP A 356 46.10 0.07 -19.34
CA ASP A 356 45.98 -0.40 -20.72
C ASP A 356 45.36 -1.80 -20.78
N LEU A 357 44.47 -1.99 -21.74
CA LEU A 357 43.83 -3.25 -22.13
C LEU A 357 44.36 -3.71 -23.51
N TYR A 358 43.72 -4.70 -24.12
CA TYR A 358 44.12 -5.21 -25.44
C TYR A 358 43.78 -4.19 -26.55
N ASN A 359 44.51 -4.23 -27.68
CA ASN A 359 44.35 -3.33 -28.83
C ASN A 359 44.25 -1.81 -28.52
N ASN A 360 45.04 -1.33 -27.56
CA ASN A 360 45.09 0.07 -27.12
C ASN A 360 43.78 0.60 -26.51
N TRP A 361 42.87 -0.28 -26.10
CA TRP A 361 41.79 0.11 -25.19
C TRP A 361 42.39 0.42 -23.81
N LYS A 362 41.76 1.32 -23.07
CA LYS A 362 42.14 1.72 -21.72
C LYS A 362 40.93 1.63 -20.81
N ILE A 363 41.17 1.31 -19.54
CA ILE A 363 40.16 1.39 -18.48
C ILE A 363 40.59 2.43 -17.45
N VAL A 364 39.67 3.33 -17.11
CA VAL A 364 39.75 4.24 -15.97
C VAL A 364 38.91 3.65 -14.85
N THR A 365 39.48 3.52 -13.65
CA THR A 365 38.77 3.06 -12.44
C THR A 365 38.83 4.14 -11.35
N ILE A 366 37.66 4.67 -10.97
CA ILE A 366 37.52 5.80 -10.04
C ILE A 366 36.90 5.31 -8.73
N PRO A 367 37.57 5.47 -7.58
CA PRO A 367 37.01 5.08 -6.29
C PRO A 367 35.96 6.10 -5.82
N LEU A 368 34.68 5.70 -5.79
CA LEU A 368 33.55 6.59 -5.46
C LEU A 368 33.70 7.26 -4.08
N LYS A 369 34.27 6.55 -3.11
CA LYS A 369 34.38 7.03 -1.72
C LYS A 369 35.57 7.98 -1.49
N ARG A 370 36.32 8.34 -2.54
CA ARG A 370 37.48 9.24 -2.47
C ARG A 370 37.44 10.30 -3.59
N PRO A 371 36.51 11.26 -3.51
CA PRO A 371 36.44 12.36 -4.46
C PRO A 371 37.63 13.32 -4.30
N ASP A 372 38.02 13.97 -5.40
CA ASP A 372 39.04 15.02 -5.38
C ASP A 372 38.45 16.33 -4.86
N THR A 373 37.18 16.60 -5.16
CA THR A 373 36.44 17.79 -4.71
C THR A 373 34.99 17.43 -4.43
N ILE A 374 34.40 18.08 -3.41
CA ILE A 374 32.99 17.94 -3.05
C ILE A 374 32.34 19.32 -3.16
N ILE A 375 31.32 19.45 -4.00
CA ILE A 375 30.54 20.68 -4.16
C ILE A 375 29.19 20.48 -3.47
N GLY A 376 28.79 21.40 -2.59
CA GLY A 376 27.52 21.34 -1.88
C GLY A 376 27.43 20.20 -0.85
N ARG A 377 26.28 19.51 -0.79
CA ARG A 377 26.02 18.39 0.14
C ARG A 377 25.48 17.13 -0.57
N PRO A 378 26.28 16.51 -1.46
CA PRO A 378 25.84 15.30 -2.18
C PRO A 378 25.74 14.08 -1.25
N LEU A 379 24.83 13.18 -1.59
CA LEU A 379 24.59 11.90 -0.90
C LEU A 379 24.79 10.74 -1.87
N LEU A 380 25.67 9.80 -1.52
CA LEU A 380 25.89 8.60 -2.35
C LEU A 380 24.66 7.70 -2.43
N SER A 381 23.75 7.77 -1.46
CA SER A 381 22.47 7.06 -1.47
C SER A 381 21.46 7.64 -2.47
N GLU A 382 21.71 8.83 -3.00
CA GLU A 382 20.78 9.59 -3.83
C GLU A 382 21.52 10.25 -5.00
N ILE A 383 22.18 9.44 -5.85
CA ILE A 383 22.84 9.95 -7.05
C ILE A 383 21.89 9.89 -8.24
N ARG A 384 21.76 11.00 -8.96
CA ARG A 384 20.83 11.15 -10.09
C ARG A 384 21.53 11.21 -11.44
N LYS A 385 22.66 11.93 -11.53
CA LYS A 385 23.32 12.24 -12.80
C LYS A 385 24.81 11.93 -12.75
N LEU A 386 25.37 11.48 -13.87
CA LEU A 386 26.81 11.41 -14.11
C LEU A 386 27.17 12.35 -15.25
N ALA A 387 27.95 13.38 -14.98
CA ALA A 387 28.51 14.25 -16.01
C ALA A 387 30.01 13.94 -16.23
N ILE A 388 30.42 13.91 -17.48
CA ILE A 388 31.78 13.60 -17.93
C ILE A 388 32.28 14.79 -18.75
N TYR A 389 33.39 15.38 -18.32
CA TYR A 389 34.01 16.54 -18.96
C TYR A 389 35.40 16.21 -19.49
N LEU A 390 35.66 16.60 -20.73
CA LEU A 390 36.97 16.57 -21.36
C LEU A 390 37.57 17.97 -21.33
N ARG A 391 38.81 18.12 -20.86
CA ARG A 391 39.55 19.39 -20.92
C ARG A 391 41.04 19.19 -21.16
N ASP A 392 41.70 20.25 -21.60
CA ASP A 392 43.14 20.30 -21.83
C ASP A 392 43.66 19.28 -22.88
N PHE A 393 42.78 18.86 -23.79
CA PHE A 393 43.18 18.14 -24.99
C PHE A 393 43.78 19.15 -26.00
N SER A 394 44.74 18.68 -26.80
CA SER A 394 45.42 19.45 -27.84
C SER A 394 45.35 18.72 -29.19
N GLY A 395 44.73 19.36 -30.18
CA GLY A 395 44.64 18.86 -31.56
C GLY A 395 43.42 17.96 -31.80
N PRO A 396 43.20 17.53 -33.06
CA PRO A 396 42.10 16.65 -33.42
C PRO A 396 42.32 15.25 -32.84
N PHE A 397 41.24 14.65 -32.32
CA PHE A 397 41.27 13.27 -31.82
C PHE A 397 39.90 12.60 -31.93
N LYS A 398 39.93 11.26 -31.96
CA LYS A 398 38.75 10.42 -31.96
C LYS A 398 38.75 9.53 -30.73
N MET A 399 37.74 9.67 -29.88
CA MET A 399 37.53 8.88 -28.68
C MET A 399 36.37 7.90 -28.90
N ARG A 400 36.60 6.62 -28.59
CA ARG A 400 35.57 5.57 -28.56
C ARG A 400 35.32 5.18 -27.12
N ILE A 401 34.09 5.22 -26.66
CA ILE A 401 33.70 4.83 -25.30
C ILE A 401 32.92 3.52 -25.40
N TYR A 402 33.48 2.45 -24.88
CA TYR A 402 32.87 1.12 -24.92
C TYR A 402 31.85 0.94 -23.80
N SER A 403 32.22 1.31 -22.57
CA SER A 403 31.36 1.13 -21.42
C SER A 403 31.66 2.12 -20.31
N ILE A 404 30.62 2.43 -19.55
CA ILE A 404 30.68 3.17 -18.29
C ILE A 404 29.83 2.34 -17.32
N LYS A 405 30.37 1.96 -16.17
CA LYS A 405 29.63 1.16 -15.20
C LYS A 405 30.04 1.47 -13.77
N PHE A 406 29.09 1.43 -12.86
CA PHE A 406 29.38 1.37 -11.43
C PHE A 406 29.68 -0.08 -11.06
N THR A 407 30.82 -0.31 -10.40
CA THR A 407 31.23 -1.63 -9.91
C THR A 407 31.32 -1.63 -8.39
N GLY A 408 30.92 -2.73 -7.79
CA GLY A 408 30.96 -2.93 -6.35
C GLY A 408 30.91 -4.40 -6.00
N VAL A 409 30.82 -4.67 -4.70
CA VAL A 409 30.67 -6.03 -4.18
C VAL A 409 29.46 -6.08 -3.27
N ARG A 410 28.60 -7.10 -3.47
CA ARG A 410 27.40 -7.34 -2.64
C ARG A 410 27.76 -7.52 -1.16
N TRP A 411 28.93 -8.11 -0.93
CA TRP A 411 29.54 -8.29 0.38
C TRP A 411 30.45 -7.11 0.73
N LYS A 412 30.19 -6.43 1.84
CA LYS A 412 30.94 -5.24 2.25
C LYS A 412 32.42 -5.53 2.42
N LYS A 413 33.25 -4.51 2.19
CA LYS A 413 34.71 -4.59 2.34
C LYS A 413 35.12 -5.27 3.67
N PRO A 414 36.07 -6.21 3.62
CA PRO A 414 36.54 -6.88 4.82
C PRO A 414 37.04 -5.90 5.87
N ARG A 415 36.64 -6.13 7.12
CA ARG A 415 37.14 -5.38 8.27
C ARG A 415 37.74 -6.31 9.31
N PHE A 416 38.84 -5.88 9.90
CA PHE A 416 39.42 -6.52 11.08
C PHE A 416 38.64 -6.07 12.31
N LEU A 417 38.28 -7.03 13.18
CA LEU A 417 37.49 -6.75 14.39
C LEU A 417 38.34 -6.15 15.51
N ARG A 418 39.62 -6.53 15.56
CA ARG A 418 40.63 -5.92 16.43
C ARG A 418 41.14 -4.65 15.76
N LYS A 419 41.40 -3.60 16.54
CA LYS A 419 41.81 -2.27 16.06
C LYS A 419 43.08 -1.81 16.76
N ASP A 420 44.15 -2.57 16.58
CA ASP A 420 45.48 -2.30 17.15
C ASP A 420 46.46 -1.86 16.04
N ILE A 421 47.61 -1.28 16.38
CA ILE A 421 48.61 -0.78 15.40
C ILE A 421 49.02 -1.89 14.41
N ASP A 422 49.19 -3.12 14.88
CA ASP A 422 49.53 -4.28 14.05
C ASP A 422 48.43 -4.62 13.03
N THR A 423 47.15 -4.46 13.42
CA THR A 423 46.00 -4.73 12.53
C THR A 423 45.89 -3.74 11.37
N LEU A 424 46.50 -2.55 11.48
CA LEU A 424 46.55 -1.56 10.40
C LEU A 424 47.48 -1.99 9.25
N LEU A 425 48.42 -2.92 9.52
CA LEU A 425 49.32 -3.47 8.51
C LEU A 425 48.69 -4.65 7.74
N SER A 426 47.67 -5.29 8.31
CA SER A 426 46.88 -6.33 7.64
C SER A 426 46.02 -5.72 6.55
N LYS A 427 45.99 -6.36 5.36
CA LYS A 427 45.11 -5.94 4.26
C LYS A 427 44.21 -7.10 3.88
N ALA A 428 42.93 -6.84 3.74
CA ALA A 428 41.98 -7.84 3.29
C ALA A 428 41.13 -7.29 2.14
N THR A 429 40.87 -8.13 1.16
CA THR A 429 40.13 -7.79 -0.06
C THR A 429 39.12 -8.89 -0.37
N VAL A 430 37.95 -8.46 -0.87
CA VAL A 430 36.90 -9.33 -1.36
C VAL A 430 36.76 -9.14 -2.86
N TYR A 431 36.56 -10.22 -3.59
CA TYR A 431 36.40 -10.23 -5.04
C TYR A 431 35.55 -11.42 -5.48
N SER A 432 35.03 -11.37 -6.70
CA SER A 432 34.37 -12.51 -7.32
C SER A 432 35.42 -13.43 -7.97
N VAL A 433 35.35 -14.71 -7.65
CA VAL A 433 36.14 -15.78 -8.27
C VAL A 433 35.17 -16.60 -9.11
N ASN A 434 35.39 -16.72 -10.42
CA ASN A 434 34.42 -17.37 -11.29
C ASN A 434 35.04 -18.22 -12.39
N ASN A 435 34.22 -19.07 -13.00
CA ASN A 435 34.62 -20.00 -14.06
C ASN A 435 34.90 -19.35 -15.42
N LYS A 436 34.74 -18.03 -15.57
CA LYS A 436 34.94 -17.30 -16.83
C LYS A 436 36.20 -16.45 -16.85
N ASN A 437 36.46 -15.73 -15.76
CA ASN A 437 37.46 -14.67 -15.64
C ASN A 437 38.60 -15.02 -14.68
N THR A 438 38.46 -16.06 -13.85
CA THR A 438 39.50 -16.44 -12.88
C THR A 438 40.25 -17.70 -13.33
N PRO A 439 41.57 -17.59 -13.63
CA PRO A 439 42.39 -18.76 -13.94
C PRO A 439 42.38 -19.77 -12.78
N ASN A 440 42.29 -21.06 -13.09
CA ASN A 440 42.35 -22.18 -12.13
C ASN A 440 41.16 -22.29 -11.14
N TYR A 441 40.07 -21.56 -11.34
CA TYR A 441 38.86 -21.81 -10.55
C TYR A 441 38.25 -23.17 -10.90
N THR A 442 38.01 -24.01 -9.88
CA THR A 442 37.24 -25.24 -10.01
C THR A 442 36.01 -25.18 -9.10
N SER A 443 34.82 -25.42 -9.67
CA SER A 443 33.58 -25.42 -8.90
C SER A 443 33.50 -26.64 -7.96
N PRO A 444 32.94 -26.50 -6.74
CA PRO A 444 32.71 -27.62 -5.82
C PRO A 444 31.70 -28.64 -6.36
N PHE A 445 31.04 -28.37 -7.48
CA PHE A 445 30.09 -29.26 -8.10
C PHE A 445 30.17 -29.20 -9.63
N LYS A 446 29.48 -30.12 -10.29
CA LYS A 446 29.44 -30.17 -11.75
C LYS A 446 28.50 -29.07 -12.27
N VAL A 447 29.08 -28.04 -12.90
CA VAL A 447 28.34 -26.94 -13.54
C VAL A 447 27.54 -27.47 -14.73
N LYS A 448 26.27 -27.06 -14.85
CA LYS A 448 25.39 -27.43 -15.96
C LYS A 448 25.81 -26.69 -17.25
N LYS A 449 25.51 -27.30 -18.40
CA LYS A 449 25.70 -26.70 -19.72
C LYS A 449 24.33 -26.39 -20.32
N ASP A 450 24.15 -25.20 -20.86
CA ASP A 450 22.99 -24.81 -21.66
C ASP A 450 23.35 -24.74 -23.15
N ILE A 451 22.35 -24.51 -24.01
CA ILE A 451 22.53 -24.27 -25.46
C ILE A 451 23.50 -23.13 -25.79
N ARG A 452 23.76 -22.21 -24.84
CA ARG A 452 24.69 -21.07 -24.99
C ARG A 452 26.08 -21.31 -24.37
N GLY A 453 26.35 -22.45 -23.73
CA GLY A 453 27.63 -22.74 -23.08
C GLY A 453 27.52 -23.20 -21.62
N MET A 454 28.61 -23.11 -20.84
CA MET A 454 28.56 -23.43 -19.40
C MET A 454 27.82 -22.34 -18.63
N TYR A 455 27.00 -22.73 -17.65
CA TYR A 455 26.41 -21.77 -16.71
C TYR A 455 27.50 -20.94 -16.03
N TYR A 456 27.23 -19.66 -15.83
CA TYR A 456 28.09 -18.81 -15.02
C TYR A 456 28.07 -19.32 -13.58
N GLU A 457 29.24 -19.48 -12.99
CA GLU A 457 29.39 -19.97 -11.63
C GLU A 457 30.48 -19.14 -10.95
N ALA A 458 30.17 -18.57 -9.80
CA ALA A 458 31.07 -17.71 -9.07
C ALA A 458 31.11 -18.03 -7.58
N SER A 459 32.10 -17.47 -6.89
CA SER A 459 32.36 -17.65 -5.48
C SER A 459 32.92 -16.36 -4.90
N LEU A 460 32.72 -16.16 -3.60
CA LEU A 460 33.27 -15.03 -2.88
C LEU A 460 34.72 -15.32 -2.48
N GLY A 461 35.68 -14.65 -3.12
CA GLY A 461 37.08 -14.71 -2.74
C GLY A 461 37.40 -13.71 -1.63
N LEU A 462 38.06 -14.17 -0.56
CA LEU A 462 38.60 -13.37 0.53
C LEU A 462 40.10 -13.60 0.62
N THR A 463 40.89 -12.62 0.17
CA THR A 463 42.36 -12.65 0.31
C THR A 463 42.77 -11.74 1.46
N ILE A 464 43.58 -12.29 2.35
CA ILE A 464 44.07 -11.65 3.56
C ILE A 464 45.59 -11.67 3.50
N ASP A 465 46.17 -10.48 3.37
CA ASP A 465 47.61 -10.28 3.46
C ASP A 465 47.99 -9.91 4.88
N SER A 466 49.12 -10.45 5.33
CA SER A 466 49.71 -10.02 6.59
C SER A 466 48.85 -10.32 7.83
N PHE A 467 48.11 -11.43 7.84
CA PHE A 467 47.17 -11.78 8.90
C PHE A 467 47.88 -12.10 10.23
N PHE A 468 47.73 -11.25 11.24
CA PHE A 468 48.38 -11.43 12.55
C PHE A 468 47.72 -12.52 13.39
N PRO A 469 48.47 -13.17 14.30
CA PRO A 469 47.91 -14.16 15.23
C PRO A 469 46.75 -13.61 16.05
N TYR A 470 45.70 -14.40 16.18
CA TYR A 470 44.44 -14.14 16.90
C TYR A 470 43.58 -13.00 16.36
N ASP A 471 43.94 -12.40 15.23
CA ASP A 471 43.08 -11.43 14.56
C ASP A 471 41.89 -12.12 13.89
N THR A 472 40.78 -11.38 13.78
CA THR A 472 39.59 -11.82 13.06
C THR A 472 39.25 -10.82 11.97
N VAL A 473 39.03 -11.33 10.76
CA VAL A 473 38.55 -10.55 9.63
C VAL A 473 37.18 -11.06 9.21
N ILE A 474 36.27 -10.13 8.90
CA ILE A 474 34.93 -10.46 8.40
C ILE A 474 34.57 -9.60 7.20
N THR A 475 33.78 -10.17 6.30
CA THR A 475 32.99 -9.48 5.28
C THR A 475 31.51 -9.72 5.57
N GLU A 476 30.67 -8.71 5.32
CA GLU A 476 29.31 -8.63 5.85
C GLU A 476 28.31 -8.39 4.71
N MET A 477 27.15 -9.06 4.80
CA MET A 477 26.00 -8.87 3.92
C MET A 477 24.76 -8.52 4.76
N PHE A 478 23.97 -7.57 4.26
CA PHE A 478 22.70 -7.17 4.87
C PHE A 478 21.55 -7.41 3.89
N LEU A 479 20.49 -8.03 4.36
CA LEU A 479 19.25 -8.24 3.63
C LEU A 479 18.29 -7.07 3.87
N SER A 480 17.57 -6.66 2.84
CA SER A 480 16.52 -5.62 2.92
C SER A 480 15.32 -6.12 3.74
N THR A 481 14.93 -7.37 3.53
CA THR A 481 13.81 -8.04 4.22
C THR A 481 14.30 -9.11 5.19
N PRO A 482 13.63 -9.30 6.34
CA PRO A 482 14.02 -10.33 7.30
C PRO A 482 13.62 -11.72 6.84
N TYR A 483 14.52 -12.67 6.98
CA TYR A 483 14.28 -14.09 6.71
C TYR A 483 13.92 -14.85 7.98
N ASP A 484 12.95 -15.76 7.86
CA ASP A 484 12.59 -16.71 8.91
C ASP A 484 13.26 -18.07 8.64
N LEU A 485 14.44 -18.27 9.22
CA LEU A 485 15.25 -19.47 9.00
C LEU A 485 14.66 -20.71 9.69
N ARG A 486 13.63 -20.57 10.53
CA ARG A 486 13.02 -21.70 11.26
C ARG A 486 12.34 -22.70 10.33
N LYS A 487 12.08 -22.34 9.06
CA LYS A 487 11.57 -23.22 7.99
C LYS A 487 12.52 -24.38 7.67
N TYR A 488 13.82 -24.23 7.91
CA TYR A 488 14.86 -25.21 7.61
C TYR A 488 15.55 -25.66 8.89
N SER A 489 16.15 -26.85 8.87
CA SER A 489 16.93 -27.36 10.00
C SER A 489 18.43 -27.12 9.85
N GLN A 490 18.92 -26.82 8.65
CA GLN A 490 20.35 -26.68 8.37
C GLN A 490 20.63 -25.44 7.52
N ILE A 491 21.79 -24.85 7.76
CA ILE A 491 22.43 -23.87 6.88
C ILE A 491 23.80 -24.43 6.48
N SER A 492 24.16 -24.37 5.21
CA SER A 492 25.46 -24.81 4.73
C SER A 492 26.05 -23.85 3.70
N PHE A 493 27.36 -23.91 3.56
CA PHE A 493 28.13 -23.21 2.54
C PHE A 493 29.42 -23.99 2.25
N TYR A 494 29.96 -23.79 1.05
CA TYR A 494 31.24 -24.36 0.66
C TYR A 494 32.38 -23.42 1.00
N VAL A 495 33.52 -23.99 1.36
CA VAL A 495 34.77 -23.28 1.66
C VAL A 495 35.92 -23.96 0.91
N HIS A 496 36.71 -23.19 0.18
CA HIS A 496 37.91 -23.63 -0.50
C HIS A 496 39.17 -23.28 0.30
N LYS A 497 40.12 -24.21 0.37
CA LYS A 497 41.44 -24.03 0.98
C LYS A 497 42.55 -24.30 -0.04
N GLU A 498 43.38 -23.30 -0.35
CA GLU A 498 44.53 -23.52 -1.25
C GLU A 498 45.61 -24.43 -0.61
N GLU A 499 46.24 -25.28 -1.42
CA GLU A 499 47.24 -26.28 -0.99
C GLU A 499 48.48 -25.68 -0.31
N LYS A 500 48.91 -24.50 -0.74
CA LYS A 500 50.07 -23.79 -0.14
C LYS A 500 49.88 -23.39 1.33
N PHE A 501 48.68 -23.64 1.87
CA PHE A 501 48.33 -23.42 3.27
C PHE A 501 48.03 -24.70 4.06
N GLU A 502 48.38 -25.88 3.52
CA GLU A 502 48.35 -27.13 4.26
C GLU A 502 49.30 -27.05 5.49
N GLY A 503 48.85 -27.50 6.67
CA GLY A 503 49.57 -27.36 7.95
C GLY A 503 49.53 -25.95 8.60
N LYS A 504 48.87 -24.96 7.98
CA LYS A 504 48.53 -23.69 8.63
C LYS A 504 47.08 -23.73 9.11
N ASP A 505 46.90 -23.50 10.41
CA ASP A 505 45.58 -23.53 11.04
C ASP A 505 44.94 -22.15 11.06
N ILE A 506 43.77 -22.06 10.42
CA ILE A 506 42.87 -20.92 10.48
C ILE A 506 41.48 -21.43 10.87
N MET A 507 40.75 -20.67 11.67
CA MET A 507 39.33 -20.94 11.92
C MET A 507 38.49 -20.14 10.94
N ILE A 508 37.53 -20.80 10.30
CA ILE A 508 36.44 -20.14 9.58
C ILE A 508 35.50 -19.51 10.59
N TYR A 509 35.03 -18.29 10.30
CA TYR A 509 34.16 -17.53 11.19
C TYR A 509 32.89 -17.10 10.47
N PHE A 510 31.74 -17.55 10.98
CA PHE A 510 30.43 -17.31 10.39
C PHE A 510 29.51 -16.60 11.40
N ARG A 511 28.76 -15.60 10.94
CA ARG A 511 27.72 -14.93 11.72
C ARG A 511 26.39 -14.92 10.98
N LEU A 512 25.31 -15.00 11.76
CA LEU A 512 23.96 -14.73 11.28
C LEU A 512 23.14 -14.03 12.38
N GLY A 513 22.34 -13.03 12.04
CA GLY A 513 21.64 -12.23 13.05
C GLY A 513 20.68 -11.20 12.50
N VAL A 514 20.21 -10.32 13.40
CA VAL A 514 19.37 -9.17 13.06
C VAL A 514 20.23 -8.04 12.49
N ASP A 515 21.41 -7.82 13.10
CA ASP A 515 22.36 -6.77 12.74
C ASP A 515 23.77 -7.13 13.22
N SER A 516 24.74 -6.23 13.05
CA SER A 516 26.14 -6.42 13.47
C SER A 516 26.36 -6.42 14.99
N SER A 517 25.32 -6.16 15.81
CA SER A 517 25.34 -6.15 17.28
C SER A 517 24.56 -7.32 17.89
N ASN A 518 23.58 -7.86 17.17
CA ASN A 518 22.65 -8.90 17.59
C ASN A 518 22.75 -10.12 16.65
N PHE A 519 23.61 -11.09 16.98
CA PHE A 519 23.92 -12.23 16.10
C PHE A 519 24.31 -13.51 16.85
N TYR A 520 24.09 -14.65 16.21
CA TYR A 520 24.76 -15.91 16.49
C TYR A 520 26.10 -15.95 15.73
N PHE A 521 27.11 -16.58 16.31
CA PHE A 521 28.40 -16.78 15.64
C PHE A 521 28.94 -18.19 15.87
N VAL A 522 29.60 -18.73 14.85
CA VAL A 522 30.28 -20.02 14.91
C VAL A 522 31.69 -19.85 14.36
N SER A 523 32.68 -20.39 15.06
CA SER A 523 34.07 -20.47 14.64
C SER A 523 34.50 -21.92 14.60
N PHE A 524 35.16 -22.38 13.54
CA PHE A 524 35.58 -23.78 13.42
C PHE A 524 36.77 -23.98 12.49
N THR A 525 37.53 -25.06 12.67
CA THR A 525 38.55 -25.50 11.68
C THR A 525 37.94 -26.48 10.67
N LEU A 526 38.55 -26.65 9.49
CA LEU A 526 38.05 -27.55 8.44
C LEU A 526 38.19 -29.06 8.78
N GLU A 527 38.83 -29.38 9.90
CA GLU A 527 39.03 -30.74 10.39
C GLU A 527 38.11 -31.06 11.59
N GLU A 528 37.44 -30.05 12.12
CA GLU A 528 36.66 -30.12 13.34
C GLU A 528 35.35 -30.91 13.17
N LYS A 529 34.97 -31.63 14.22
CA LYS A 529 33.72 -32.41 14.27
C LYS A 529 33.01 -32.15 15.58
N GLU A 530 32.05 -31.22 15.57
CA GLU A 530 31.16 -30.95 16.69
C GLU A 530 29.74 -31.45 16.41
N GLY A 531 28.93 -31.71 17.44
CA GLY A 531 27.58 -32.28 17.24
C GLY A 531 26.63 -31.41 16.40
N PHE A 532 26.81 -30.09 16.43
CA PHE A 532 26.00 -29.12 15.69
C PHE A 532 26.63 -28.67 14.35
N LEU A 533 27.86 -29.09 14.06
CA LEU A 533 28.63 -28.70 12.89
C LEU A 533 29.13 -29.95 12.16
N LYS A 534 28.78 -30.07 10.88
CA LYS A 534 29.25 -31.17 10.02
C LYS A 534 30.11 -30.61 8.91
N ILE A 535 31.36 -31.05 8.84
CA ILE A 535 32.29 -30.69 7.77
C ILE A 535 32.55 -31.92 6.91
N ARG A 536 32.46 -31.75 5.59
CA ARG A 536 32.71 -32.81 4.63
C ARG A 536 33.58 -32.30 3.48
N LYS A 537 34.67 -33.02 3.17
CA LYS A 537 35.44 -32.77 1.95
C LYS A 537 34.59 -33.13 0.72
N VAL A 538 34.51 -32.20 -0.23
CA VAL A 538 33.71 -32.33 -1.45
C VAL A 538 34.50 -33.15 -2.48
N PRO A 539 33.88 -34.12 -3.17
CA PRO A 539 34.59 -34.96 -4.15
C PRO A 539 34.84 -34.28 -5.50
N TYR A 540 34.14 -33.18 -5.79
CA TYR A 540 34.26 -32.40 -7.02
C TYR A 540 34.95 -31.07 -6.71
N GLY A 541 35.82 -30.62 -7.61
CA GLY A 541 36.69 -29.46 -7.38
C GLY A 541 37.85 -29.79 -6.43
N GLU A 542 38.97 -29.12 -6.61
CA GLU A 542 40.15 -29.32 -5.75
C GLU A 542 39.94 -28.60 -4.41
N ASN A 543 40.19 -29.29 -3.29
CA ASN A 543 40.23 -28.73 -1.92
C ASN A 543 39.01 -27.92 -1.43
N TRP A 544 37.82 -28.36 -1.82
CA TRP A 544 36.55 -27.84 -1.29
C TRP A 544 36.02 -28.63 -0.10
N TYR A 545 35.39 -27.92 0.84
CA TYR A 545 34.73 -28.46 2.03
C TYR A 545 33.34 -27.87 2.16
N GLU A 546 32.34 -28.69 2.48
CA GLU A 546 30.99 -28.23 2.85
C GLU A 546 30.89 -28.14 4.37
N ALA A 547 30.65 -26.94 4.89
CA ALA A 547 30.35 -26.70 6.29
C ALA A 547 28.83 -26.62 6.47
N THR A 548 28.26 -27.48 7.31
CA THR A 548 26.82 -27.53 7.61
C THR A 548 26.57 -27.31 9.09
N ILE A 549 25.81 -26.26 9.42
CA ILE A 549 25.44 -25.87 10.79
C ILE A 549 23.98 -26.26 11.04
N LEU A 550 23.70 -26.89 12.17
CA LEU A 550 22.34 -27.20 12.62
C LEU A 550 21.68 -25.95 13.23
N LEU A 551 20.68 -25.39 12.54
CA LEU A 551 19.96 -24.20 12.99
C LEU A 551 19.21 -24.44 14.29
N ASP A 552 18.68 -25.65 14.48
CA ASP A 552 17.95 -26.06 15.69
C ASP A 552 18.84 -26.08 16.95
N SER A 553 20.17 -26.04 16.79
CA SER A 553 21.12 -25.98 17.91
C SER A 553 21.39 -24.56 18.40
N LEU A 554 21.25 -23.54 17.54
CA LEU A 554 21.56 -22.14 17.87
C LEU A 554 20.75 -21.57 19.05
N PRO A 555 19.45 -21.86 19.20
CA PRO A 555 18.66 -21.35 20.31
C PRO A 555 19.15 -21.85 21.68
N PHE A 556 19.75 -23.04 21.77
CA PHE A 556 20.32 -23.54 23.02
C PHE A 556 21.58 -22.77 23.44
N PHE A 557 22.35 -22.27 22.47
CA PHE A 557 23.47 -21.38 22.74
C PHE A 557 23.00 -20.03 23.30
N LYS A 558 21.83 -19.55 22.86
CA LYS A 558 21.16 -18.37 23.44
C LYS A 558 20.87 -18.56 24.93
N GLU A 559 20.29 -19.70 25.33
CA GLU A 559 20.01 -20.00 26.74
C GLU A 559 21.30 -20.07 27.59
N LYS A 560 22.38 -20.61 27.04
CA LYS A 560 23.69 -20.71 27.72
C LYS A 560 24.54 -19.44 27.66
N LYS A 561 24.10 -18.41 26.94
CA LYS A 561 24.88 -17.19 26.64
C LYS A 561 26.26 -17.48 26.01
N GLN A 562 26.33 -18.52 25.19
CA GLN A 562 27.52 -18.90 24.41
C GLN A 562 27.23 -18.65 22.93
N MET A 563 28.24 -18.39 22.10
CA MET A 563 28.07 -18.30 20.63
C MET A 563 26.95 -17.35 20.16
N VAL A 564 26.60 -16.36 20.99
CA VAL A 564 25.51 -15.42 20.81
C VAL A 564 25.93 -14.05 21.35
N ARG A 565 25.50 -12.99 20.68
CA ARG A 565 25.65 -11.61 21.13
C ARG A 565 24.34 -10.86 20.93
N GLY A 566 23.89 -10.13 21.94
CA GLY A 566 22.65 -9.34 21.87
C GLY A 566 21.36 -10.18 21.83
N GLU A 567 20.27 -9.57 21.39
CA GLU A 567 18.95 -10.20 21.27
C GLU A 567 18.69 -10.61 19.81
N VAL A 568 19.06 -11.84 19.49
CA VAL A 568 18.86 -12.44 18.16
C VAL A 568 17.65 -13.38 18.14
N SER A 569 17.00 -13.49 16.97
CA SER A 569 15.99 -14.51 16.70
C SER A 569 16.08 -15.00 15.24
N LEU A 570 15.93 -16.31 15.05
CA LEU A 570 15.90 -16.98 13.75
C LEU A 570 14.68 -16.58 12.89
N ASN A 571 13.68 -15.92 13.47
CA ASN A 571 12.52 -15.39 12.75
C ASN A 571 12.79 -14.07 12.01
N ASN A 572 13.91 -13.40 12.34
CA ASN A 572 14.23 -12.05 11.89
C ASN A 572 15.71 -11.94 11.55
N ILE A 573 16.18 -12.77 10.62
CA ILE A 573 17.58 -12.74 10.17
C ILE A 573 17.72 -11.77 8.99
N ARG A 574 18.60 -10.78 9.14
CA ARG A 574 18.93 -9.78 8.12
C ARG A 574 20.42 -9.62 7.89
N TYR A 575 21.25 -10.20 8.74
CA TYR A 575 22.70 -10.00 8.74
C TYR A 575 23.41 -11.34 8.61
N PHE A 576 24.35 -11.42 7.67
CA PHE A 576 25.28 -12.54 7.52
C PHE A 576 26.71 -12.00 7.49
N ALA A 577 27.66 -12.75 8.05
CA ALA A 577 29.07 -12.45 7.90
C ALA A 577 29.88 -13.71 7.71
N LEU A 578 30.87 -13.65 6.81
CA LEU A 578 31.85 -14.69 6.56
C LEU A 578 33.24 -14.14 6.84
N GLY A 579 34.16 -14.98 7.26
CA GLY A 579 35.47 -14.53 7.69
C GLY A 579 36.38 -15.63 8.17
N ALA A 580 37.49 -15.21 8.77
CA ALA A 580 38.49 -16.10 9.32
C ALA A 580 39.14 -15.53 10.59
N ILE A 581 39.69 -16.42 11.41
CA ILE A 581 40.51 -16.13 12.58
C ILE A 581 41.86 -16.81 12.38
N ASN A 582 42.95 -16.06 12.52
CA ASN A 582 44.28 -16.66 12.51
C ASN A 582 44.56 -17.28 13.88
N ILE A 583 44.62 -18.60 13.96
CA ILE A 583 45.06 -19.29 15.20
C ILE A 583 46.50 -19.78 15.11
N PHE A 584 47.16 -19.55 13.98
CA PHE A 584 48.56 -19.86 13.80
C PHE A 584 49.41 -18.88 14.61
N PRO A 585 50.47 -19.33 15.32
CA PRO A 585 51.29 -18.49 16.18
C PRO A 585 52.17 -17.47 15.43
N SER A 586 52.03 -17.38 14.10
CA SER A 586 52.77 -16.41 13.29
C SER A 586 51.90 -15.77 12.21
N LYS A 587 52.43 -14.71 11.61
CA LYS A 587 51.79 -13.95 10.56
C LYS A 587 51.71 -14.76 9.27
N VAL A 588 50.51 -14.87 8.70
CA VAL A 588 50.28 -15.63 7.45
C VAL A 588 49.52 -14.79 6.45
N SER A 589 49.72 -15.01 5.15
CA SER A 589 48.76 -14.58 4.13
C SER A 589 47.91 -15.76 3.74
N TYR A 590 46.62 -15.56 3.47
CA TYR A 590 45.67 -16.63 3.20
C TYR A 590 44.62 -16.20 2.17
N THR A 591 44.16 -17.12 1.33
CA THR A 591 43.02 -16.92 0.42
C THR A 591 41.96 -17.99 0.70
N LEU A 592 40.73 -17.54 0.95
CA LEU A 592 39.54 -18.38 1.15
C LEU A 592 38.53 -18.08 0.06
N TRP A 593 37.88 -19.11 -0.49
CA TRP A 593 36.72 -18.92 -1.35
C TRP A 593 35.48 -19.51 -0.68
N PHE A 594 34.37 -18.78 -0.69
CA PHE A 594 33.07 -19.23 -0.19
C PHE A 594 32.10 -19.38 -1.36
N ASN A 595 31.30 -20.46 -1.34
CA ASN A 595 30.29 -20.70 -2.38
C ASN A 595 28.98 -21.25 -1.78
N ASP A 596 27.86 -21.09 -2.50
CA ASP A 596 26.49 -21.52 -2.16
C ASP A 596 26.11 -21.40 -0.67
N LEU A 597 25.84 -20.19 -0.17
CA LEU A 597 25.23 -20.02 1.16
C LEU A 597 23.75 -20.41 1.08
N LYS A 598 23.41 -21.60 1.56
CA LYS A 598 22.09 -22.21 1.39
C LYS A 598 21.51 -22.81 2.66
N LEU A 599 20.19 -22.86 2.70
CA LEU A 599 19.40 -23.55 3.71
C LEU A 599 18.99 -24.90 3.17
N SER A 600 19.09 -25.94 4.00
CA SER A 600 18.76 -27.30 3.62
C SER A 600 17.94 -28.02 4.68
N LYS A 601 17.31 -29.13 4.26
CA LYS A 601 16.35 -29.92 5.06
C LYS A 601 15.15 -29.07 5.52
N PRO A 602 14.22 -28.75 4.60
CA PRO A 602 12.97 -28.07 4.95
C PRO A 602 12.18 -28.89 5.97
N LYS A 603 11.51 -28.21 6.90
CA LYS A 603 10.63 -28.85 7.89
C LYS A 603 9.29 -29.20 7.25
N ASN A 604 9.03 -30.51 7.19
CA ASN A 604 7.91 -31.11 6.47
C ASN A 604 6.98 -31.88 7.43
N GLU A 605 6.61 -31.26 8.55
CA GLU A 605 5.67 -31.87 9.50
C GLU A 605 4.25 -31.93 8.94
N SER A 606 3.55 -33.03 9.22
CA SER A 606 2.14 -33.21 8.85
C SER A 606 1.23 -32.50 9.83
N GLY A 607 0.19 -31.88 9.30
CA GLY A 607 -0.85 -31.20 10.06
C GLY A 607 -2.18 -31.93 10.05
N ILE A 608 -3.01 -31.67 11.05
CA ILE A 608 -4.39 -32.18 11.12
C ILE A 608 -5.33 -31.08 11.57
N ILE A 609 -6.53 -31.09 10.99
CA ILE A 609 -7.67 -30.30 11.41
C ILE A 609 -8.88 -31.21 11.61
N TYR A 610 -9.65 -30.93 12.65
CA TYR A 610 -10.92 -31.57 12.95
C TYR A 610 -11.98 -30.49 13.02
N GLY A 611 -13.08 -30.68 12.31
CA GLY A 611 -14.25 -29.82 12.31
C GLY A 611 -15.49 -30.63 12.68
N LEU A 612 -16.35 -30.06 13.51
CA LEU A 612 -17.66 -30.58 13.83
C LEU A 612 -18.66 -29.43 13.83
N ASN A 613 -19.73 -29.57 13.05
CA ASN A 613 -20.87 -28.66 13.04
C ASN A 613 -22.12 -29.49 13.33
N THR A 614 -22.83 -29.16 14.40
CA THR A 614 -24.12 -29.76 14.75
C THR A 614 -25.20 -28.69 14.78
N ALA A 615 -26.32 -28.96 14.12
CA ALA A 615 -27.47 -28.09 14.14
C ALA A 615 -28.74 -28.86 14.53
N PHE A 616 -29.55 -28.23 15.37
CA PHE A 616 -30.86 -28.71 15.79
C PHE A 616 -31.86 -27.60 15.48
N SER A 617 -32.92 -27.93 14.75
CA SER A 617 -33.98 -27.00 14.39
C SER A 617 -35.34 -27.62 14.65
N PHE A 618 -36.09 -27.05 15.57
CA PHE A 618 -37.46 -27.43 15.87
C PHE A 618 -38.40 -26.56 15.00
N LEU A 619 -39.01 -27.21 14.01
CA LEU A 619 -39.64 -26.54 12.87
C LEU A 619 -40.90 -25.74 13.26
N ASN A 620 -41.73 -26.23 14.18
CA ASN A 620 -42.96 -25.52 14.53
C ASN A 620 -42.78 -24.61 15.75
N THR A 621 -41.88 -24.90 16.68
CA THR A 621 -41.58 -24.04 17.85
C THR A 621 -40.55 -22.94 17.54
N GLY A 622 -39.79 -23.06 16.45
CA GLY A 622 -38.81 -22.04 16.05
C GLY A 622 -37.55 -22.00 16.92
N PHE A 623 -37.23 -23.09 17.63
CA PHE A 623 -35.96 -23.24 18.34
C PHE A 623 -34.88 -23.75 17.39
N ASN A 624 -33.83 -22.94 17.19
CA ASN A 624 -32.68 -23.27 16.36
C ASN A 624 -31.41 -23.18 17.20
N THR A 625 -30.60 -24.23 17.23
CA THR A 625 -29.27 -24.18 17.82
C THR A 625 -28.24 -24.74 16.86
N ASN A 626 -27.08 -24.10 16.80
CA ASN A 626 -25.96 -24.48 15.96
C ASN A 626 -24.68 -24.42 16.79
N PHE A 627 -23.98 -25.54 16.88
CA PHE A 627 -22.71 -25.67 17.56
C PHE A 627 -21.63 -26.04 16.55
N ASN A 628 -20.58 -25.21 16.47
CA ASN A 628 -19.40 -25.51 15.68
C ASN A 628 -18.18 -25.64 16.60
N LEU A 629 -17.32 -26.59 16.28
CA LEU A 629 -16.06 -26.86 16.94
C LEU A 629 -14.99 -27.11 15.86
N GLU A 630 -13.86 -26.44 15.96
CA GLU A 630 -12.72 -26.64 15.07
C GLU A 630 -11.44 -26.76 15.90
N LYS A 631 -10.68 -27.84 15.73
CA LYS A 631 -9.36 -28.06 16.32
C LYS A 631 -8.34 -28.18 15.21
N ARG A 632 -7.36 -27.26 15.17
CA ARG A 632 -6.31 -27.22 14.16
C ARG A 632 -4.95 -27.22 14.83
N ASN A 633 -4.10 -28.18 14.46
CA ASN A 633 -2.73 -28.22 14.97
C ASN A 633 -1.81 -27.18 14.27
N PRO A 634 -0.62 -26.89 14.82
CA PRO A 634 0.31 -25.87 14.28
C PRO A 634 0.83 -26.12 12.86
N PHE A 635 0.79 -27.38 12.40
CA PHE A 635 1.40 -27.80 11.14
C PHE A 635 0.40 -27.88 9.99
N PHE A 636 -0.90 -27.77 10.29
CA PHE A 636 -1.94 -27.82 9.27
C PHE A 636 -1.84 -26.60 8.35
N SER A 637 -1.80 -26.86 7.05
CA SER A 637 -1.75 -25.80 6.04
C SER A 637 -2.71 -26.10 4.91
N ARG A 638 -3.42 -25.06 4.48
CA ARG A 638 -4.35 -25.13 3.36
C ARG A 638 -3.57 -25.20 2.03
N LEU A 639 -4.18 -25.77 0.99
CA LEU A 639 -3.57 -25.89 -0.35
C LEU A 639 -3.24 -24.53 -0.98
N THR A 640 -3.98 -23.48 -0.61
CA THR A 640 -3.81 -22.13 -1.16
C THR A 640 -2.62 -21.39 -0.55
N GLU A 641 -2.25 -21.70 0.69
CA GLU A 641 -1.19 -21.03 1.43
C GLU A 641 0.18 -21.43 0.87
N THR A 642 1.17 -20.54 0.93
CA THR A 642 2.58 -20.91 0.78
C THR A 642 3.06 -21.70 2.01
N PRO A 643 4.13 -22.52 1.92
CA PRO A 643 4.69 -23.18 3.09
C PRO A 643 5.14 -22.17 4.14
N LYS A 644 4.53 -22.26 5.34
CA LYS A 644 4.84 -21.39 6.48
C LYS A 644 5.39 -22.21 7.64
N VAL A 645 6.08 -21.50 8.53
CA VAL A 645 6.53 -21.99 9.83
C VAL A 645 5.31 -22.36 10.69
N ALA A 646 5.48 -23.31 11.60
CA ALA A 646 4.42 -23.75 12.50
C ALA A 646 3.83 -22.58 13.31
N THR A 647 2.50 -22.50 13.34
CA THR A 647 1.75 -21.40 13.96
C THR A 647 1.17 -21.82 15.32
N ASP A 648 -0.04 -21.39 15.66
CA ASP A 648 -0.71 -21.76 16.89
C ASP A 648 -1.48 -23.07 16.75
N ASP A 649 -1.48 -23.87 17.82
CA ASP A 649 -2.43 -24.95 18.02
C ASP A 649 -3.75 -24.33 18.51
N ALA A 650 -4.77 -24.35 17.65
CA ALA A 650 -5.98 -23.58 17.81
C ALA A 650 -7.19 -24.49 18.04
N LEU A 651 -7.99 -24.19 19.06
CA LEU A 651 -9.31 -24.77 19.30
C LEU A 651 -10.33 -23.63 19.31
N ALA A 652 -11.19 -23.57 18.30
CA ALA A 652 -12.28 -22.61 18.20
C ALA A 652 -13.62 -23.29 18.40
N TYR A 653 -14.56 -22.60 19.05
CA TYR A 653 -15.93 -23.07 19.23
C TYR A 653 -16.92 -21.90 19.09
N SER A 654 -18.11 -22.21 18.55
CA SER A 654 -19.23 -21.27 18.46
C SER A 654 -20.53 -21.99 18.75
N LEU A 655 -21.31 -21.49 19.70
CA LEU A 655 -22.65 -21.94 20.00
C LEU A 655 -23.61 -20.79 19.74
N ASN A 656 -24.55 -20.98 18.82
CA ASN A 656 -25.58 -20.01 18.49
C ASN A 656 -26.94 -20.67 18.72
N SER A 657 -27.77 -20.09 19.59
CA SER A 657 -29.11 -20.59 19.89
C SER A 657 -30.10 -19.44 19.75
N GLN A 658 -31.19 -19.69 19.03
CA GLN A 658 -32.29 -18.75 18.85
C GLN A 658 -33.59 -19.48 19.15
N ILE A 659 -34.46 -18.84 19.90
CA ILE A 659 -35.81 -19.32 20.19
C ILE A 659 -36.80 -18.20 19.90
N ASP A 660 -37.88 -18.53 19.19
CA ASP A 660 -39.01 -17.63 19.05
C ASP A 660 -40.14 -18.08 19.98
N LEU A 661 -40.23 -17.44 21.16
CA LEU A 661 -41.24 -17.81 22.16
C LEU A 661 -42.67 -17.44 21.73
N SER A 662 -42.85 -16.70 20.62
CA SER A 662 -44.18 -16.37 20.08
C SER A 662 -45.01 -17.60 19.78
N LYS A 663 -44.37 -18.69 19.37
CA LYS A 663 -45.02 -19.94 18.96
C LYS A 663 -45.43 -20.83 20.14
N LEU A 664 -44.93 -20.54 21.35
CA LEU A 664 -45.36 -21.20 22.60
C LEU A 664 -46.54 -20.46 23.24
N LEU A 665 -46.79 -19.22 22.85
CA LEU A 665 -47.91 -18.43 23.31
C LEU A 665 -49.14 -18.65 22.41
N PRO A 666 -50.36 -18.48 22.94
CA PRO A 666 -51.56 -18.53 22.12
C PRO A 666 -51.51 -17.53 20.96
N SER A 667 -51.85 -17.99 19.75
CA SER A 667 -51.78 -17.19 18.52
C SER A 667 -52.62 -15.90 18.57
N PHE A 668 -53.70 -15.86 19.37
CA PHE A 668 -54.52 -14.66 19.55
C PHE A 668 -53.77 -13.49 20.20
N LEU A 669 -52.69 -13.76 20.95
CA LEU A 669 -51.88 -12.71 21.58
C LEU A 669 -51.05 -11.93 20.56
N ASN A 670 -50.66 -12.55 19.42
CA ASN A 670 -49.85 -11.92 18.36
C ASN A 670 -48.54 -11.26 18.86
N ILE A 671 -47.87 -11.84 19.86
CA ILE A 671 -46.64 -11.30 20.45
C ILE A 671 -45.43 -11.95 19.80
N SER A 672 -44.44 -11.17 19.36
CA SER A 672 -43.11 -11.61 18.94
C SER A 672 -42.13 -11.52 20.10
N LEU A 673 -41.47 -12.64 20.40
CA LEU A 673 -40.52 -12.79 21.52
C LEU A 673 -39.26 -13.56 21.09
N PRO A 674 -38.46 -13.04 20.14
CA PRO A 674 -37.20 -13.68 19.79
C PRO A 674 -36.18 -13.49 20.92
N LEU A 675 -35.62 -14.61 21.38
CA LEU A 675 -34.48 -14.66 22.29
C LEU A 675 -33.33 -15.31 21.55
N SER A 676 -32.16 -14.68 21.57
CA SER A 676 -30.94 -15.26 21.04
C SER A 676 -29.82 -15.29 22.07
N TYR A 677 -29.03 -16.34 22.00
CA TYR A 677 -27.83 -16.57 22.80
C TYR A 677 -26.71 -16.99 21.86
N SER A 678 -25.58 -16.29 21.91
CA SER A 678 -24.38 -16.66 21.16
C SER A 678 -23.19 -16.71 22.09
N LYS A 679 -22.37 -17.75 21.96
CA LYS A 679 -21.12 -17.91 22.69
C LYS A 679 -20.04 -18.39 21.74
N ASN A 680 -19.06 -17.55 21.52
CA ASN A 680 -17.92 -17.82 20.66
C ASN A 680 -16.65 -17.77 21.48
N GLY A 681 -15.68 -18.61 21.19
CA GLY A 681 -14.38 -18.52 21.82
C GLY A 681 -13.32 -19.31 21.11
N SER A 682 -12.07 -18.98 21.43
CA SER A 682 -10.91 -19.66 20.91
C SER A 682 -9.86 -19.82 21.98
N PHE A 683 -9.11 -20.90 21.85
CA PHE A 683 -8.01 -21.27 22.70
C PHE A 683 -6.82 -21.49 21.77
N LEU A 684 -5.77 -20.69 21.96
CA LEU A 684 -4.59 -20.70 21.11
C LEU A 684 -3.38 -21.04 21.96
N LYS A 685 -2.65 -22.07 21.57
CA LYS A 685 -1.33 -22.39 22.13
C LYS A 685 -0.28 -22.13 21.06
N PRO A 686 0.50 -21.06 21.16
CA PRO A 686 1.60 -20.80 20.22
C PRO A 686 2.56 -21.99 20.16
N TYR A 687 3.04 -22.37 18.97
CA TYR A 687 4.08 -23.40 18.87
C TYR A 687 5.46 -22.88 19.29
N TYR A 688 5.78 -21.64 18.93
CA TYR A 688 6.98 -20.92 19.36
C TYR A 688 6.67 -20.01 20.54
N SER A 689 7.63 -19.83 21.45
CA SER A 689 7.47 -18.97 22.62
C SER A 689 7.30 -17.50 22.20
N PRO A 690 6.27 -16.80 22.69
CA PRO A 690 6.12 -15.37 22.44
C PRO A 690 7.25 -14.52 23.03
N ALA A 691 7.96 -15.02 24.05
CA ALA A 691 9.07 -14.32 24.70
C ALA A 691 10.42 -14.61 24.02
N ILE A 692 10.63 -15.84 23.54
CA ILE A 692 11.85 -16.26 22.82
C ILE A 692 11.39 -17.03 21.57
N PRO A 693 11.18 -16.35 20.42
CA PRO A 693 10.54 -16.93 19.23
C PRO A 693 11.31 -18.09 18.57
N ASP A 694 12.53 -18.35 19.02
CA ASP A 694 13.38 -19.44 18.55
C ASP A 694 13.09 -20.79 19.23
N LEU A 695 12.51 -20.74 20.43
CA LEU A 695 12.24 -21.93 21.26
C LEU A 695 10.76 -22.33 21.18
N LYS A 696 10.50 -23.61 21.42
CA LYS A 696 9.12 -24.11 21.56
C LYS A 696 8.45 -23.44 22.75
N ALA A 697 7.18 -23.09 22.61
CA ALA A 697 6.41 -22.55 23.70
C ALA A 697 6.25 -23.60 24.81
N LYS A 698 6.49 -23.18 26.04
CA LYS A 698 6.16 -23.96 27.24
C LYS A 698 4.64 -24.17 27.34
N GLU A 699 4.23 -25.24 28.03
CA GLU A 699 2.82 -25.66 28.08
C GLU A 699 1.85 -24.62 28.67
N TYR A 700 2.34 -23.72 29.51
CA TYR A 700 1.52 -22.68 30.14
C TYR A 700 1.26 -21.46 29.24
N TYR A 701 1.92 -21.34 28.07
CA TYR A 701 1.58 -20.27 27.11
C TYR A 701 0.27 -20.64 26.41
N PHE A 702 -0.79 -20.01 26.88
CA PHE A 702 -2.13 -20.24 26.40
C PHE A 702 -2.89 -18.94 26.33
N GLU A 703 -3.41 -18.65 25.14
CA GLU A 703 -4.25 -17.50 24.89
C GLU A 703 -5.70 -17.94 24.78
N LYS A 704 -6.59 -17.08 25.29
CA LYS A 704 -8.01 -17.38 25.34
C LYS A 704 -8.80 -16.16 24.93
N ASP A 705 -9.69 -16.34 23.97
CA ASP A 705 -10.70 -15.35 23.60
C ASP A 705 -12.09 -15.93 23.81
N GLY A 706 -13.02 -15.06 24.18
CA GLY A 706 -14.41 -15.43 24.38
C GLY A 706 -15.33 -14.23 24.26
N VAL A 707 -16.45 -14.42 23.58
CA VAL A 707 -17.54 -13.47 23.47
C VAL A 707 -18.85 -14.19 23.76
N GLU A 708 -19.63 -13.66 24.69
CA GLU A 708 -20.97 -14.12 25.03
C GLU A 708 -21.97 -12.99 24.79
N GLN A 709 -23.04 -13.29 24.07
CA GLN A 709 -24.07 -12.34 23.66
C GLN A 709 -25.46 -12.89 24.01
N TYR A 710 -26.30 -12.00 24.51
CA TYR A 710 -27.70 -12.24 24.80
C TYR A 710 -28.51 -11.15 24.13
N SER A 711 -29.55 -11.52 23.39
CA SER A 711 -30.51 -10.56 22.88
C SER A 711 -31.93 -11.03 23.13
N PHE A 712 -32.80 -10.09 23.45
CA PHE A 712 -34.21 -10.31 23.66
C PHE A 712 -34.98 -9.14 23.04
N ALA A 713 -36.07 -9.42 22.35
CA ALA A 713 -36.98 -8.38 21.92
C ALA A 713 -38.43 -8.78 22.21
N PHE A 714 -39.25 -7.76 22.46
CA PHE A 714 -40.69 -7.83 22.68
C PHE A 714 -41.37 -6.86 21.72
N ARG A 715 -42.34 -7.36 20.96
CA ARG A 715 -43.24 -6.53 20.16
C ARG A 715 -44.56 -7.26 19.92
N ARG A 716 -45.67 -6.55 19.80
CA ARG A 716 -46.94 -7.12 19.31
C ARG A 716 -47.08 -6.85 17.81
N ASN A 717 -47.33 -7.89 17.02
CA ASN A 717 -47.26 -7.86 15.55
C ASN A 717 -48.55 -7.37 14.88
N LYS A 718 -49.69 -7.44 15.56
CA LYS A 718 -50.99 -7.02 15.03
C LYS A 718 -51.69 -6.07 15.99
N ALA A 719 -52.14 -4.93 15.48
CA ALA A 719 -52.94 -3.98 16.24
C ALA A 719 -54.29 -4.60 16.63
N SER A 720 -54.63 -4.49 17.91
CA SER A 720 -55.90 -4.91 18.48
C SER A 720 -57.01 -3.90 18.14
N ASN A 721 -58.24 -4.41 18.00
CA ASN A 721 -59.42 -3.55 17.87
C ASN A 721 -59.81 -2.88 19.20
N ASN A 722 -59.31 -3.38 20.33
CA ASN A 722 -59.54 -2.77 21.64
C ASN A 722 -58.70 -1.49 21.75
N PHE A 723 -59.38 -0.35 21.93
CA PHE A 723 -58.79 0.97 22.10
C PHE A 723 -57.62 0.97 23.11
N PHE A 724 -57.81 0.39 24.29
CA PHE A 724 -56.78 0.36 25.33
C PHE A 724 -55.54 -0.40 24.88
N LEU A 725 -55.68 -1.56 24.24
CA LEU A 725 -54.55 -2.37 23.78
C LEU A 725 -53.79 -1.70 22.62
N LYS A 726 -54.53 -1.07 21.70
CA LYS A 726 -53.99 -0.35 20.55
C LYS A 726 -53.04 0.78 20.96
N TYR A 727 -53.41 1.54 21.99
CA TYR A 727 -52.63 2.67 22.49
C TYR A 727 -51.74 2.35 23.69
N SER A 728 -51.67 1.09 24.14
CA SER A 728 -50.75 0.69 25.21
C SER A 728 -49.74 -0.34 24.70
N LEU A 729 -50.11 -1.63 24.72
CA LEU A 729 -49.21 -2.75 24.43
C LEU A 729 -48.87 -2.89 22.94
N ASP A 730 -49.76 -2.50 22.03
CA ASP A 730 -49.50 -2.60 20.57
C ASP A 730 -48.51 -1.55 20.10
N ALA A 731 -48.53 -0.39 20.76
CA ALA A 731 -47.63 0.72 20.49
C ALA A 731 -46.22 0.48 21.05
N PHE A 732 -46.13 -0.34 22.11
CA PHE A 732 -44.88 -0.56 22.84
C PHE A 732 -44.05 -1.68 22.23
N SER A 733 -42.74 -1.43 22.09
CA SER A 733 -41.73 -2.45 21.84
C SER A 733 -40.52 -2.25 22.73
N TYR A 734 -39.87 -3.35 23.05
CA TYR A 734 -38.69 -3.34 23.90
C TYR A 734 -37.63 -4.26 23.32
N SER A 735 -36.37 -3.83 23.33
CA SER A 735 -35.24 -4.69 23.00
C SER A 735 -34.12 -4.55 24.04
N PHE A 736 -33.45 -5.66 24.26
CA PHE A 736 -32.36 -5.81 25.20
C PHE A 736 -31.21 -6.53 24.51
N TYR A 737 -30.01 -5.97 24.66
CA TYR A 737 -28.79 -6.56 24.16
C TYR A 737 -27.72 -6.51 25.24
N LYS A 738 -27.04 -7.64 25.48
CA LYS A 738 -25.93 -7.72 26.42
C LYS A 738 -24.80 -8.54 25.83
N ARG A 739 -23.59 -7.95 25.81
CA ARG A 739 -22.35 -8.58 25.35
C ARG A 739 -21.32 -8.61 26.46
N PHE A 740 -20.64 -9.73 26.62
CA PHE A 740 -19.46 -9.89 27.45
C PHE A 740 -18.32 -10.40 26.57
N GLY A 741 -17.20 -9.69 26.54
CA GLY A 741 -15.99 -10.08 25.84
C GLY A 741 -14.83 -10.27 26.82
N PHE A 742 -14.00 -11.27 26.58
CA PHE A 742 -12.79 -11.56 27.32
C PHE A 742 -11.68 -11.95 26.34
N SER A 743 -10.50 -11.36 26.49
CA SER A 743 -9.29 -11.77 25.80
C SER A 743 -8.14 -11.85 26.79
N LYS A 744 -7.41 -12.96 26.76
CA LYS A 744 -6.19 -13.18 27.55
C LYS A 744 -5.07 -13.55 26.60
N ARG A 745 -4.06 -12.69 26.55
CA ARG A 745 -2.80 -12.86 25.84
C ARG A 745 -1.64 -12.98 26.83
N THR A 746 -0.44 -13.17 26.31
CA THR A 746 0.79 -13.24 27.13
C THR A 746 1.03 -11.97 27.96
N LEU A 747 0.78 -10.79 27.39
CA LEU A 747 1.08 -9.49 28.02
C LEU A 747 -0.16 -8.69 28.43
N THR A 748 -1.35 -9.08 27.95
CA THR A 748 -2.58 -8.33 28.17
C THR A 748 -3.76 -9.21 28.59
N ILE A 749 -4.64 -8.64 29.41
CA ILE A 749 -5.96 -9.21 29.71
C ILE A 749 -6.98 -8.11 29.55
N ASP A 750 -7.90 -8.32 28.62
CA ASP A 750 -8.95 -7.38 28.26
C ASP A 750 -10.32 -7.98 28.57
N THR A 751 -11.17 -7.18 29.20
CA THR A 751 -12.58 -7.50 29.45
C THR A 751 -13.45 -6.37 28.95
N SER A 752 -14.53 -6.70 28.27
CA SER A 752 -15.53 -5.74 27.83
C SER A 752 -16.93 -6.22 28.22
N LYS A 753 -17.79 -5.29 28.60
CA LYS A 753 -19.20 -5.53 28.87
C LYS A 753 -20.00 -4.39 28.25
N SER A 754 -20.95 -4.74 27.41
CA SER A 754 -21.87 -3.81 26.75
C SER A 754 -23.29 -4.22 27.06
N ASN A 755 -24.13 -3.25 27.39
CA ASN A 755 -25.54 -3.45 27.70
C ASN A 755 -26.34 -2.35 27.04
N SER A 756 -27.30 -2.70 26.20
CA SER A 756 -28.20 -1.75 25.55
C SER A 756 -29.65 -2.14 25.79
N GLN A 757 -30.49 -1.16 26.11
CA GLN A 757 -31.92 -1.30 26.29
C GLN A 757 -32.62 -0.24 25.46
N VAL A 758 -33.56 -0.64 24.61
CA VAL A 758 -34.33 0.27 23.78
C VAL A 758 -35.81 0.07 24.09
N PHE A 759 -36.48 1.15 24.46
CA PHE A 759 -37.92 1.20 24.66
C PHE A 759 -38.50 2.08 23.56
N ASN A 760 -39.40 1.57 22.74
CA ASN A 760 -40.10 2.38 21.75
C ASN A 760 -41.61 2.34 22.01
N TYR A 761 -42.25 3.47 21.79
CA TYR A 761 -43.69 3.63 21.83
C TYR A 761 -44.14 4.38 20.58
N ASN A 762 -44.87 3.69 19.70
CA ASN A 762 -45.28 4.17 18.38
C ASN A 762 -46.80 4.06 18.23
N ILE A 763 -47.49 5.18 18.05
CA ILE A 763 -48.94 5.21 17.82
C ILE A 763 -49.28 5.91 16.52
N SER A 764 -50.27 5.37 15.81
CA SER A 764 -50.87 6.00 14.63
C SER A 764 -52.36 6.24 14.90
N PRO A 765 -52.72 7.34 15.58
CA PRO A 765 -54.12 7.64 15.86
C PRO A 765 -54.85 8.02 14.57
N ASP A 766 -56.01 7.41 14.36
CA ASP A 766 -56.85 7.70 13.21
C ASP A 766 -58.13 8.41 13.68
N PHE A 767 -58.13 9.74 13.61
CA PHE A 767 -59.26 10.58 13.99
C PHE A 767 -59.40 11.76 13.04
N GLY A 768 -60.48 11.77 12.27
CA GLY A 768 -60.75 12.80 11.28
C GLY A 768 -62.16 12.69 10.68
N ILE A 769 -62.60 13.76 10.03
CA ILE A 769 -63.89 13.84 9.33
C ILE A 769 -63.63 13.82 7.82
N LYS A 770 -64.37 12.98 7.09
CA LYS A 770 -64.31 12.93 5.62
C LYS A 770 -65.30 13.94 5.04
N ILE A 771 -64.81 14.90 4.26
CA ILE A 771 -65.61 15.90 3.52
C ILE A 771 -65.34 15.70 2.03
N LYS A 772 -66.32 15.16 1.29
CA LYS A 772 -66.17 14.69 -0.09
C LYS A 772 -64.99 13.70 -0.24
N GLU A 773 -64.03 13.98 -1.11
CA GLU A 773 -62.84 13.17 -1.36
C GLU A 773 -61.70 13.46 -0.37
N ASN A 774 -61.79 14.55 0.41
CA ASN A 774 -60.76 14.98 1.34
C ASN A 774 -61.06 14.52 2.77
N LYS A 775 -60.04 14.02 3.47
CA LYS A 775 -60.12 13.67 4.89
C LYS A 775 -59.41 14.75 5.70
N ILE A 776 -60.15 15.39 6.61
CA ILE A 776 -59.57 16.32 7.58
C ILE A 776 -59.20 15.54 8.84
N SER A 777 -57.91 15.38 9.10
CA SER A 777 -57.39 14.67 10.27
C SER A 777 -57.10 15.66 11.39
N PHE A 778 -57.54 15.38 12.62
CA PHE A 778 -57.31 16.25 13.78
C PHE A 778 -56.13 15.82 14.66
N LEU A 779 -55.63 14.59 14.46
CA LEU A 779 -54.51 14.04 15.20
C LEU A 779 -53.35 13.67 14.25
N PRO A 780 -52.10 13.64 14.74
CA PRO A 780 -50.94 13.17 13.96
C PRO A 780 -51.14 11.77 13.37
N LYS A 781 -50.70 11.53 12.13
CA LYS A 781 -50.67 10.20 11.49
C LYS A 781 -49.79 9.23 12.28
N ASN A 782 -48.70 9.71 12.86
CA ASN A 782 -47.77 8.89 13.64
C ASN A 782 -47.16 9.72 14.77
N ILE A 783 -46.97 9.11 15.93
CA ILE A 783 -46.24 9.65 17.07
C ILE A 783 -45.30 8.55 17.56
N SER A 784 -44.01 8.83 17.60
CA SER A 784 -42.96 7.93 18.06
C SER A 784 -42.26 8.51 19.28
N LEU A 785 -41.93 7.65 20.23
CA LEU A 785 -41.08 7.95 21.38
C LEU A 785 -40.11 6.78 21.55
N SER A 786 -38.81 7.07 21.60
CA SER A 786 -37.77 6.07 21.79
C SER A 786 -36.85 6.48 22.94
N LEU A 787 -36.60 5.57 23.88
CA LEU A 787 -35.60 5.72 24.93
C LEU A 787 -34.55 4.62 24.75
N THR A 788 -33.30 5.00 24.52
CA THR A 788 -32.17 4.08 24.46
C THR A 788 -31.26 4.30 25.67
N LEU A 789 -30.92 3.24 26.39
CA LEU A 789 -29.97 3.24 27.49
C LEU A 789 -28.80 2.33 27.13
N SER A 790 -27.58 2.86 27.11
CA SER A 790 -26.38 2.13 26.69
C SER A 790 -25.25 2.25 27.71
N ASP A 791 -24.83 1.13 28.27
CA ASP A 791 -23.74 1.02 29.25
C ASP A 791 -22.60 0.17 28.68
N ASN A 792 -21.42 0.78 28.54
CA ASN A 792 -20.20 0.15 28.07
C ASN A 792 -19.12 0.22 29.14
N LEU A 793 -18.46 -0.90 29.40
CA LEU A 793 -17.37 -1.02 30.36
C LEU A 793 -16.24 -1.81 29.70
N SER A 794 -15.06 -1.24 29.62
CA SER A 794 -13.84 -1.94 29.24
C SER A 794 -12.82 -1.89 30.38
N LYS A 795 -12.12 -3.00 30.59
CA LYS A 795 -10.98 -3.07 31.51
C LYS A 795 -9.82 -3.74 30.82
N ARG A 796 -8.66 -3.08 30.86
CA ARG A 796 -7.40 -3.57 30.29
C ARG A 796 -6.36 -3.70 31.38
N LYS A 797 -5.75 -4.87 31.49
CA LYS A 797 -4.55 -5.11 32.31
C LYS A 797 -3.38 -5.40 31.38
N ASN A 798 -2.23 -4.79 31.65
CA ASN A 798 -1.00 -5.02 30.90
C ASN A 798 0.17 -5.35 31.85
N ARG A 799 1.20 -5.96 31.29
CA ARG A 799 2.52 -6.15 31.93
C ARG A 799 3.61 -6.06 30.88
N THR A 800 4.82 -5.69 31.30
CA THR A 800 5.98 -5.52 30.42
C THR A 800 6.72 -6.81 30.18
N LYS A 801 7.01 -7.58 31.24
CA LYS A 801 7.64 -8.90 31.16
C LYS A 801 6.73 -9.96 31.76
N GLU A 802 7.01 -11.21 31.43
CA GLU A 802 6.27 -12.36 31.96
C GLU A 802 6.46 -12.53 33.48
N SER A 803 7.62 -12.17 34.02
CA SER A 803 7.92 -12.20 35.46
C SER A 803 7.08 -11.22 36.27
N ASP A 804 6.55 -10.19 35.61
CA ASP A 804 5.93 -9.07 36.28
C ASP A 804 4.47 -9.42 36.61
N THR A 805 4.00 -8.90 37.75
CA THR A 805 2.57 -8.87 38.05
C THR A 805 1.87 -7.91 37.08
N PHE A 806 0.59 -8.20 36.76
CA PHE A 806 -0.18 -7.28 35.94
C PHE A 806 -0.37 -5.93 36.65
N ASN A 807 -0.19 -4.84 35.91
CA ASN A 807 -0.45 -3.50 36.40
C ASN A 807 -1.93 -3.32 36.81
N LEU A 808 -2.19 -2.27 37.58
CA LEU A 808 -3.55 -1.85 37.90
C LEU A 808 -4.38 -1.67 36.61
N PRO A 809 -5.62 -2.17 36.58
CA PRO A 809 -6.43 -2.15 35.37
C PRO A 809 -6.77 -0.72 34.97
N GLN A 810 -6.57 -0.39 33.71
CA GLN A 810 -7.20 0.78 33.10
C GLN A 810 -8.67 0.46 32.86
N ILE A 811 -9.56 1.24 33.44
CA ILE A 811 -11.01 1.04 33.37
C ILE A 811 -11.64 2.23 32.64
N THR A 812 -12.36 1.95 31.56
CA THR A 812 -13.17 2.96 30.86
C THR A 812 -14.63 2.57 31.01
N THR A 813 -15.44 3.47 31.54
CA THR A 813 -16.90 3.28 31.68
C THR A 813 -17.60 4.41 30.94
N VAL A 814 -18.53 4.06 30.06
CA VAL A 814 -19.38 5.02 29.34
C VAL A 814 -20.81 4.59 29.57
N LYS A 815 -21.67 5.53 30.00
CA LYS A 815 -23.09 5.28 30.21
C LYS A 815 -23.87 6.40 29.57
N ASN A 816 -24.62 6.07 28.52
CA ASN A 816 -25.36 7.04 27.74
C ASN A 816 -26.85 6.74 27.82
N ALA A 817 -27.66 7.78 27.68
CA ALA A 817 -29.09 7.66 27.42
C ALA A 817 -29.44 8.58 26.26
N SER A 818 -30.36 8.16 25.39
CA SER A 818 -30.94 9.03 24.38
C SER A 818 -32.45 8.93 24.39
N LEU A 819 -33.11 10.06 24.26
CA LEU A 819 -34.56 10.18 24.16
C LEU A 819 -34.88 10.80 22.80
N ALA A 820 -35.63 10.11 21.96
CA ALA A 820 -36.08 10.61 20.69
C ALA A 820 -37.61 10.68 20.67
N PHE A 821 -38.16 11.75 20.13
CA PHE A 821 -39.59 11.93 19.93
C PHE A 821 -39.82 12.44 18.52
N SER A 822 -40.78 11.86 17.80
CA SER A 822 -41.20 12.42 16.52
C SER A 822 -42.70 12.31 16.31
N PHE A 823 -43.25 13.18 15.48
CA PHE A 823 -44.60 13.00 14.96
C PHE A 823 -44.69 13.47 13.50
N THR A 824 -45.63 12.87 12.78
CA THR A 824 -46.03 13.28 11.44
C THR A 824 -47.51 13.66 11.51
N TYR A 825 -47.85 14.89 11.16
CA TYR A 825 -49.22 15.38 11.17
C TYR A 825 -49.62 15.87 9.78
N SER A 826 -50.74 15.34 9.28
CA SER A 826 -51.26 15.74 7.98
C SER A 826 -52.73 16.07 8.12
N PRO A 827 -53.06 17.33 8.47
CA PRO A 827 -54.44 17.73 8.71
C PRO A 827 -55.31 17.60 7.46
N ILE A 828 -54.71 17.73 6.27
CA ILE A 828 -55.32 17.57 4.94
C ILE A 828 -54.35 16.77 4.05
N ASN A 829 -54.85 16.15 2.98
CA ASN A 829 -54.06 15.23 2.14
C ASN A 829 -52.85 15.86 1.46
N ASN A 830 -52.83 17.18 1.36
CA ASN A 830 -51.82 18.00 0.70
C ASN A 830 -50.89 18.74 1.66
N LEU A 831 -51.05 18.60 2.98
CA LEU A 831 -50.19 19.24 3.98
C LEU A 831 -49.58 18.16 4.87
N ASP A 832 -48.26 18.01 4.84
CA ASP A 832 -47.51 17.13 5.72
C ASP A 832 -46.60 17.95 6.64
N ILE A 833 -46.68 17.71 7.94
CA ILE A 833 -45.86 18.36 8.97
C ILE A 833 -45.11 17.27 9.72
N ASN A 834 -43.80 17.21 9.55
CA ASN A 834 -42.92 16.28 10.22
C ASN A 834 -42.11 17.01 11.29
N TYR A 835 -42.12 16.49 12.52
CA TYR A 835 -41.32 17.02 13.61
C TYR A 835 -40.56 15.90 14.29
N SER A 836 -39.29 16.14 14.61
CA SER A 836 -38.48 15.22 15.41
C SER A 836 -37.58 15.96 16.39
N GLN A 837 -37.26 15.31 17.49
CA GLN A 837 -36.40 15.82 18.54
C GLN A 837 -35.56 14.69 19.12
N GLY A 838 -34.26 14.93 19.28
CA GLY A 838 -33.34 14.03 19.97
C GLY A 838 -32.70 14.71 21.18
N ASN A 839 -32.63 14.02 22.31
CA ASN A 839 -31.87 14.44 23.48
C ASN A 839 -30.82 13.38 23.80
N TYR A 840 -29.57 13.79 23.99
CA TYR A 840 -28.43 12.91 24.25
C TYR A 840 -27.86 13.21 25.62
N PHE A 841 -27.74 12.18 26.47
CA PHE A 841 -27.32 12.31 27.85
C PHE A 841 -26.12 11.42 28.16
N ASN A 842 -25.13 11.99 28.85
CA ASN A 842 -24.11 11.24 29.55
C ASN A 842 -24.54 11.02 31.00
N ARG A 843 -24.79 9.75 31.38
CA ARG A 843 -25.22 9.35 32.72
C ARG A 843 -24.11 9.41 33.76
N LEU A 844 -22.85 9.55 33.39
CA LEU A 844 -21.73 9.82 34.32
C LEU A 844 -21.30 11.29 34.32
N GLY A 845 -21.79 12.07 33.35
CA GLY A 845 -21.48 13.49 33.15
C GLY A 845 -21.82 14.38 34.34
N TYR A 846 -20.95 15.36 34.60
CA TYR A 846 -21.18 16.45 35.54
C TYR A 846 -20.61 17.79 35.00
N TYR A 847 -21.16 18.91 35.49
CA TYR A 847 -20.65 20.23 35.12
C TYR A 847 -19.37 20.57 35.87
N GLN A 848 -18.58 21.46 35.29
CA GLN A 848 -17.45 22.08 36.00
C GLN A 848 -17.90 22.68 37.35
N LYS A 849 -17.04 22.54 38.35
CA LYS A 849 -17.27 23.01 39.73
C LYS A 849 -17.65 24.50 39.73
N GLY A 850 -18.83 24.84 40.26
CA GLY A 850 -19.36 26.20 40.35
C GLY A 850 -20.68 26.44 39.60
N ILE A 851 -21.08 25.53 38.69
CA ILE A 851 -22.33 25.64 37.91
C ILE A 851 -23.47 24.90 38.62
N LYS A 852 -24.61 25.58 38.85
CA LYS A 852 -25.80 25.05 39.54
C LYS A 852 -26.92 24.62 38.58
N GLU A 853 -26.61 23.88 37.52
CA GLU A 853 -27.65 23.27 36.67
C GLU A 853 -28.11 21.91 37.22
N LYS A 854 -29.42 21.66 37.23
CA LYS A 854 -30.01 20.41 37.72
C LYS A 854 -29.77 19.29 36.72
N ARG A 855 -29.21 18.18 37.19
CA ARG A 855 -29.05 16.94 36.42
C ARG A 855 -30.41 16.28 36.20
N SER A 856 -30.66 15.81 34.97
CA SER A 856 -31.86 15.02 34.65
C SER A 856 -31.75 13.62 35.26
N PHE A 857 -32.90 12.95 35.42
CA PHE A 857 -32.93 11.52 35.76
C PHE A 857 -32.10 10.66 34.79
N PHE A 858 -32.01 11.07 33.52
CA PHE A 858 -31.26 10.39 32.47
C PHE A 858 -29.78 10.76 32.38
N GLY A 859 -29.29 11.70 33.20
CA GLY A 859 -27.90 12.16 33.15
C GLY A 859 -27.75 13.66 32.86
N LEU A 860 -26.52 14.06 32.53
CA LEU A 860 -26.23 15.39 32.00
C LEU A 860 -26.51 15.38 30.50
N GLU A 861 -27.35 16.29 30.02
CA GLU A 861 -27.63 16.45 28.59
C GLU A 861 -26.41 17.05 27.90
N GLU A 862 -25.75 16.26 27.05
CA GLU A 862 -24.55 16.65 26.32
C GLU A 862 -24.84 17.16 24.91
N GLY A 863 -26.00 16.80 24.35
CA GLY A 863 -26.45 17.29 23.07
C GLY A 863 -27.96 17.20 22.90
N PHE A 864 -28.48 17.96 21.94
CA PHE A 864 -29.89 18.02 21.62
C PHE A 864 -30.08 18.39 20.15
N SER A 865 -31.05 17.78 19.50
CA SER A 865 -31.38 18.04 18.10
C SER A 865 -32.88 18.22 17.91
N ARG A 866 -33.28 18.98 16.90
CA ARG A 866 -34.68 19.23 16.55
C ARG A 866 -34.83 19.54 15.07
N ASN A 867 -35.75 18.84 14.42
CA ASN A 867 -36.07 19.04 13.02
C ASN A 867 -37.57 19.28 12.84
N LEU A 868 -37.93 20.20 11.94
CA LEU A 868 -39.28 20.46 11.46
C LEU A 868 -39.23 20.49 9.94
N SER A 869 -40.17 19.81 9.29
CA SER A 869 -40.37 19.85 7.85
C SER A 869 -41.86 20.02 7.58
N VAL A 870 -42.22 20.95 6.71
CA VAL A 870 -43.61 21.30 6.37
C VAL A 870 -43.72 21.35 4.86
N ASP A 871 -44.46 20.41 4.29
CA ASP A 871 -44.70 20.30 2.85
C ASP A 871 -46.18 20.56 2.56
N TYR A 872 -46.47 21.51 1.68
CA TYR A 872 -47.82 21.89 1.27
C TYR A 872 -47.94 21.96 -0.25
N ASN A 873 -48.63 20.99 -0.84
CA ASN A 873 -48.77 20.84 -2.30
C ASN A 873 -50.24 20.82 -2.70
N PHE A 874 -50.77 21.88 -3.29
CA PHE A 874 -52.20 21.93 -3.64
C PHE A 874 -52.40 22.30 -5.11
N SER A 875 -53.31 21.59 -5.77
CA SER A 875 -53.71 21.89 -7.16
C SER A 875 -55.00 22.72 -7.16
N LEU A 876 -54.98 23.84 -7.86
CA LEU A 876 -56.13 24.72 -8.08
C LEU A 876 -56.64 24.54 -9.52
N TRP A 877 -57.77 23.84 -9.63
CA TRP A 877 -58.45 23.56 -10.91
C TRP A 877 -57.53 22.89 -11.94
N ASP A 878 -56.53 22.11 -11.52
CA ASP A 878 -55.54 21.44 -12.39
C ASP A 878 -54.76 22.41 -13.32
N ILE A 879 -54.89 23.72 -13.09
CA ILE A 879 -54.24 24.79 -13.87
C ILE A 879 -53.02 25.32 -13.14
N LEU A 880 -53.08 25.35 -11.81
CA LEU A 880 -52.09 26.00 -10.97
C LEU A 880 -51.69 25.05 -9.85
N GLU A 881 -50.42 24.66 -9.82
CA GLU A 881 -49.88 23.68 -8.88
C GLU A 881 -48.77 24.30 -8.00
N PRO A 882 -49.13 25.15 -7.02
CA PRO A 882 -48.18 25.63 -6.04
C PRO A 882 -47.69 24.50 -5.12
N ASN A 883 -46.38 24.46 -4.93
CA ASN A 883 -45.71 23.68 -3.91
C ASN A 883 -44.99 24.61 -2.93
N PHE A 884 -45.08 24.30 -1.64
CA PHE A 884 -44.41 25.03 -0.59
C PHE A 884 -43.76 24.04 0.35
N SER A 885 -42.44 24.13 0.53
CA SER A 885 -41.69 23.32 1.48
C SER A 885 -40.94 24.22 2.45
N LEU A 886 -40.88 23.85 3.71
CA LEU A 886 -40.15 24.55 4.76
C LEU A 886 -39.48 23.54 5.66
N ASP A 887 -38.16 23.65 5.80
CA ASP A 887 -37.35 22.79 6.65
C ASP A 887 -36.57 23.64 7.66
N GLY A 888 -36.53 23.17 8.90
CA GLY A 888 -35.74 23.76 9.98
C GLY A 888 -35.02 22.66 10.74
N SER A 889 -33.71 22.77 10.86
CA SER A 889 -32.84 21.89 11.64
C SER A 889 -32.15 22.68 12.74
N TYR A 890 -32.00 22.09 13.91
CA TYR A 890 -31.30 22.66 15.04
C TYR A 890 -30.53 21.59 15.78
N ASP A 891 -29.26 21.83 16.02
CA ASP A 891 -28.39 20.97 16.80
C ASP A 891 -27.65 21.78 17.85
N GLU A 892 -27.53 21.24 19.06
CA GLU A 892 -26.65 21.76 20.09
C GLU A 892 -25.79 20.65 20.69
N SER A 893 -24.55 20.99 21.03
CA SER A 893 -23.64 20.11 21.75
C SER A 893 -22.84 20.88 22.81
N LYS A 894 -22.52 20.23 23.93
CA LYS A 894 -21.72 20.82 25.00
C LYS A 894 -20.27 20.39 24.91
N ALA A 895 -19.36 21.35 25.07
CA ALA A 895 -17.92 21.07 25.03
C ALA A 895 -17.47 20.30 26.30
N LYS A 896 -16.68 19.24 26.07
CA LYS A 896 -16.10 18.37 27.11
C LYS A 896 -14.72 18.90 27.52
N ILE A 897 -14.47 19.05 28.83
CA ILE A 897 -13.20 19.60 29.37
C ILE A 897 -12.19 18.46 29.61
N LYS A 898 -12.53 17.55 30.52
CA LYS A 898 -11.67 16.43 30.94
C LYS A 898 -12.50 15.34 31.63
N GLY A 899 -12.29 14.09 31.23
CA GLY A 899 -13.13 12.98 31.71
C GLY A 899 -14.60 13.29 31.44
N ASP A 900 -15.51 12.95 32.34
CA ASP A 900 -16.95 13.24 32.19
C ASP A 900 -17.36 14.66 32.66
N THR A 901 -16.43 15.63 32.57
CA THR A 901 -16.69 17.03 32.95
C THR A 901 -17.03 17.87 31.72
N TYR A 902 -18.16 18.58 31.74
CA TYR A 902 -18.64 19.42 30.64
C TYR A 902 -18.68 20.91 31.05
N THR A 903 -18.52 21.79 30.05
CA THR A 903 -18.81 23.23 30.18
C THR A 903 -20.32 23.48 30.14
N ASN A 904 -20.77 24.70 30.47
CA ASN A 904 -22.15 25.12 30.19
C ASN A 904 -22.29 25.82 28.83
N GLU A 905 -21.21 25.91 28.06
CA GLU A 905 -21.25 26.52 26.73
C GLU A 905 -21.71 25.47 25.71
N ARG A 906 -22.59 25.90 24.81
CA ARG A 906 -23.17 25.09 23.74
C ARG A 906 -22.64 25.60 22.40
N MET A 907 -22.21 24.68 21.56
CA MET A 907 -22.10 24.90 20.13
C MET A 907 -23.48 24.67 19.55
N ILE A 908 -24.00 25.64 18.81
CA ILE A 908 -25.36 25.67 18.28
C ILE A 908 -25.29 25.83 16.77
N ASN A 909 -25.94 24.93 16.05
CA ASN A 909 -26.14 25.00 14.61
C ASN A 909 -27.64 25.13 14.33
N ASN A 910 -28.02 26.00 13.42
CA ASN A 910 -29.39 26.13 12.95
C ASN A 910 -29.42 26.31 11.43
N ASP A 911 -30.08 25.38 10.77
CA ASP A 911 -30.33 25.43 9.34
C ASP A 911 -31.82 25.68 9.10
N PHE A 912 -32.14 26.49 8.11
CA PHE A 912 -33.51 26.79 7.72
C PHE A 912 -33.59 26.98 6.21
N SER A 913 -34.49 26.27 5.56
CA SER A 913 -34.80 26.47 4.15
C SER A 913 -36.29 26.62 3.94
N TYR A 914 -36.66 27.41 2.94
CA TYR A 914 -37.99 27.34 2.37
C TYR A 914 -37.91 27.40 0.86
N SER A 915 -38.78 26.63 0.23
CA SER A 915 -38.90 26.47 -1.20
C SER A 915 -40.33 26.76 -1.60
N PHE A 916 -40.50 27.52 -2.66
CA PHE A 916 -41.79 27.81 -3.27
C PHE A 916 -41.66 27.53 -4.77
N GLY A 917 -42.40 26.55 -5.24
CA GLY A 917 -42.58 26.26 -6.66
C GLY A 917 -44.01 26.58 -7.08
N LEU A 918 -44.17 27.00 -8.32
CA LEU A 918 -45.46 27.29 -8.94
C LEU A 918 -45.42 26.87 -10.39
N ASP A 919 -46.20 25.84 -10.70
CA ASP A 919 -46.42 25.41 -12.08
C ASP A 919 -47.78 25.94 -12.55
N LEU A 920 -47.76 26.72 -13.63
CA LEU A 920 -48.96 27.19 -14.33
C LEU A 920 -49.11 26.41 -15.64
N GLU A 921 -50.03 25.45 -15.64
CA GLU A 921 -50.37 24.61 -16.78
C GLU A 921 -51.21 25.39 -17.81
N LEU A 922 -50.51 26.13 -18.68
CA LEU A 922 -51.11 26.88 -19.78
C LEU A 922 -51.94 25.99 -20.73
N PRO A 923 -51.54 24.75 -21.08
CA PRO A 923 -52.38 23.86 -21.91
C PRO A 923 -53.76 23.64 -21.30
N GLU A 924 -53.82 23.27 -20.02
CA GLU A 924 -55.07 23.02 -19.30
C GLU A 924 -55.94 24.28 -19.19
N LEU A 925 -55.32 25.44 -18.94
CA LEU A 925 -56.02 26.72 -18.91
C LEU A 925 -56.68 27.03 -20.26
N PHE A 926 -55.95 26.85 -21.37
CA PHE A 926 -56.45 27.10 -22.72
C PHE A 926 -57.53 26.10 -23.13
N GLU A 927 -57.41 24.83 -22.77
CA GLU A 927 -58.49 23.84 -22.98
C GLU A 927 -59.77 24.23 -22.23
N LYS A 928 -59.66 24.64 -20.96
CA LYS A 928 -60.82 25.09 -20.16
C LYS A 928 -61.45 26.38 -20.70
N MET A 929 -60.67 27.24 -21.36
CA MET A 929 -61.15 28.42 -22.10
C MET A 929 -61.66 28.12 -23.53
N LYS A 930 -61.63 26.86 -23.98
CA LYS A 930 -61.97 26.42 -25.35
C LYS A 930 -61.06 27.01 -26.45
N LEU A 931 -59.81 27.28 -26.11
CA LEU A 931 -58.75 27.77 -26.99
C LEU A 931 -57.76 26.65 -27.34
N ASN A 932 -58.25 25.49 -27.77
CA ASN A 932 -57.43 24.28 -27.95
C ASN A 932 -56.22 24.47 -28.90
N LYS A 933 -56.34 25.36 -29.90
CA LYS A 933 -55.19 25.71 -30.77
C LYS A 933 -54.05 26.40 -30.03
N MET A 934 -54.33 27.10 -28.93
CA MET A 934 -53.31 27.70 -28.06
C MET A 934 -52.74 26.69 -27.08
N ALA A 935 -53.53 25.69 -26.66
CA ALA A 935 -53.06 24.61 -25.79
C ALA A 935 -51.95 23.78 -26.44
N ASP A 936 -52.02 23.57 -27.75
CA ASP A 936 -50.97 22.89 -28.54
C ASP A 936 -49.70 23.76 -28.72
N ILE A 937 -49.73 25.04 -28.34
CA ILE A 937 -48.65 26.02 -28.61
C ILE A 937 -47.85 26.39 -27.36
N PHE A 938 -48.43 26.41 -26.16
CA PHE A 938 -47.77 26.92 -24.95
C PHE A 938 -47.48 25.79 -23.96
N ASP A 939 -46.23 25.66 -23.52
CA ASP A 939 -45.85 24.80 -22.38
C ASP A 939 -46.20 25.48 -21.05
N ALA A 940 -46.14 24.74 -19.95
CA ALA A 940 -46.30 25.28 -18.60
C ALA A 940 -45.30 26.42 -18.29
N ILE A 941 -45.68 27.31 -17.38
CA ILE A 941 -44.75 28.27 -16.76
C ILE A 941 -44.38 27.72 -15.40
N ASN A 942 -43.09 27.42 -15.21
CA ASN A 942 -42.56 26.93 -13.94
C ASN A 942 -41.78 28.05 -13.26
N VAL A 943 -42.13 28.33 -12.01
CA VAL A 943 -41.45 29.32 -11.16
C VAL A 943 -40.96 28.61 -9.91
N ASP A 944 -39.66 28.57 -9.68
CA ASP A 944 -39.10 28.06 -8.44
C ASP A 944 -38.31 29.13 -7.71
N TYR A 945 -38.47 29.18 -6.40
CA TYR A 945 -37.73 30.03 -5.51
C TYR A 945 -37.28 29.21 -4.31
N ASN A 946 -35.98 29.16 -4.04
CA ASN A 946 -35.43 28.55 -2.84
C ASN A 946 -34.63 29.57 -2.04
N PHE A 947 -34.79 29.48 -0.73
CA PHE A 947 -33.95 30.18 0.23
C PHE A 947 -33.41 29.17 1.23
N SER A 948 -32.12 29.23 1.49
CA SER A 948 -31.48 28.46 2.57
C SER A 948 -30.67 29.41 3.46
N ARG A 949 -30.58 29.05 4.75
CA ARG A 949 -29.81 29.77 5.75
C ARG A 949 -29.20 28.79 6.75
N ALA A 950 -27.89 28.84 6.91
CA ALA A 950 -27.18 28.11 7.95
C ALA A 950 -26.53 29.10 8.92
N ILE A 951 -26.67 28.86 10.23
CA ILE A 951 -26.09 29.70 11.27
C ILE A 951 -25.41 28.83 12.34
N GLU A 952 -24.14 29.11 12.61
CA GLU A 952 -23.39 28.47 13.70
C GLU A 952 -22.97 29.49 14.77
N TYR A 953 -23.15 29.09 16.03
CA TYR A 953 -22.74 29.82 17.22
C TYR A 953 -21.93 28.88 18.14
N PRO A 954 -20.62 29.07 18.30
CA PRO A 954 -19.77 28.09 18.97
C PRO A 954 -19.87 28.09 20.51
N ARG A 955 -20.28 29.19 21.15
CA ARG A 955 -20.23 29.34 22.63
C ARG A 955 -21.43 30.09 23.19
N ILE A 956 -22.57 29.42 23.26
CA ILE A 956 -23.81 29.99 23.83
C ILE A 956 -24.11 29.39 25.22
N PRO A 957 -24.30 30.21 26.27
CA PRO A 957 -24.47 29.71 27.64
C PRO A 957 -25.91 29.28 27.97
N PHE A 958 -26.87 29.45 27.07
CA PHE A 958 -28.28 29.11 27.25
C PHE A 958 -28.85 28.39 26.02
N ARG A 959 -30.00 27.72 26.17
CA ARG A 959 -30.75 27.16 25.04
C ARG A 959 -31.65 28.25 24.41
N PRO A 960 -31.57 28.50 23.10
CA PRO A 960 -32.45 29.42 22.37
C PRO A 960 -33.94 29.11 22.48
N SER A 961 -34.79 30.07 22.11
CA SER A 961 -36.25 29.87 22.05
C SER A 961 -36.67 28.86 20.98
N LEU A 962 -37.84 28.23 21.14
CA LEU A 962 -38.42 27.30 20.14
C LEU A 962 -38.42 27.87 18.71
N PHE A 963 -38.83 29.13 18.52
CA PHE A 963 -38.85 29.76 17.20
C PHE A 963 -37.47 29.85 16.54
N TYR A 964 -36.41 30.00 17.32
CA TYR A 964 -35.04 29.95 16.79
C TYR A 964 -34.66 28.52 16.42
N GLN A 965 -34.98 27.55 17.28
CA GLN A 965 -34.70 26.13 17.02
C GLN A 965 -35.48 25.56 15.84
N LEU A 966 -36.58 26.19 15.43
CA LEU A 966 -37.35 25.84 14.25
C LEU A 966 -36.95 26.67 13.01
N GLY A 967 -35.95 27.55 13.13
CA GLY A 967 -35.47 28.42 12.04
C GLY A 967 -36.27 29.71 11.80
N PHE A 968 -37.47 29.85 12.38
CA PHE A 968 -38.31 31.06 12.22
C PHE A 968 -37.69 32.35 12.76
N LYS A 969 -36.71 32.27 13.66
CA LYS A 969 -35.96 33.43 14.17
C LYS A 969 -34.50 33.33 13.77
N GLU A 970 -33.99 34.40 13.17
CA GLU A 970 -32.62 34.45 12.65
C GLU A 970 -31.54 34.70 13.71
N ASP A 971 -31.73 35.72 14.56
CA ASP A 971 -30.69 36.16 15.48
C ASP A 971 -30.98 35.80 16.93
N LEU A 972 -29.93 35.39 17.63
CA LEU A 972 -29.91 35.30 19.07
C LEU A 972 -29.63 36.69 19.69
N PRO A 973 -30.23 37.01 20.84
CA PRO A 973 -29.87 38.20 21.62
C PRO A 973 -28.53 37.98 22.34
N TYR A 974 -27.51 37.52 21.62
CA TYR A 974 -26.18 37.22 22.11
C TYR A 974 -25.15 37.58 21.04
N ASP A 975 -24.32 38.56 21.35
CA ASP A 975 -23.29 39.05 20.43
C ASP A 975 -22.02 38.20 20.59
N SER A 976 -21.90 37.17 19.75
CA SER A 976 -20.68 36.36 19.68
C SER A 976 -19.81 36.82 18.50
N SER A 977 -18.57 37.19 18.79
CA SER A 977 -17.58 37.58 17.77
C SER A 977 -17.22 36.46 16.78
N GLN A 978 -17.58 35.21 17.07
CA GLN A 978 -17.24 34.00 16.31
C GLN A 978 -18.47 33.27 15.74
N ARG A 979 -19.52 33.99 15.31
CA ARG A 979 -20.63 33.37 14.57
C ARG A 979 -20.32 33.21 13.09
N THR A 980 -20.89 32.21 12.44
CA THR A 980 -20.94 32.13 10.97
C THR A 980 -22.39 32.14 10.51
N LYS A 981 -22.66 32.80 9.38
CA LYS A 981 -23.97 32.79 8.74
C LYS A 981 -23.80 32.65 7.24
N ASP A 982 -24.45 31.66 6.67
CA ASP A 982 -24.45 31.41 5.24
C ASP A 982 -25.89 31.52 4.74
N TYR A 983 -26.08 32.20 3.61
CA TYR A 983 -27.39 32.38 2.98
C TYR A 983 -27.28 32.05 1.50
N GLU A 984 -28.21 31.26 1.00
CA GLU A 984 -28.34 30.96 -0.41
C GLU A 984 -29.75 31.33 -0.88
N TYR A 985 -29.82 31.89 -2.08
CA TYR A 985 -31.06 32.23 -2.76
C TYR A 985 -30.94 31.70 -4.18
N SER A 986 -31.94 30.95 -4.63
CA SER A 986 -32.07 30.59 -6.04
C SER A 986 -33.47 30.95 -6.53
N PHE A 987 -33.53 31.50 -7.73
CA PHE A 987 -34.79 31.78 -8.43
C PHE A 987 -34.65 31.31 -9.87
N SER A 988 -35.54 30.42 -10.28
CA SER A 988 -35.64 29.94 -11.66
C SER A 988 -37.04 30.20 -12.23
N LEU A 989 -37.09 30.66 -13.47
CA LEU A 989 -38.32 30.86 -14.22
C LEU A 989 -38.13 30.25 -15.60
N SER A 990 -39.00 29.32 -16.00
CA SER A 990 -38.91 28.67 -17.30
C SER A 990 -40.27 28.47 -17.95
N SER A 991 -40.30 28.48 -19.29
CA SER A 991 -41.47 28.11 -20.08
C SER A 991 -41.06 27.82 -21.53
N GLY A 992 -42.00 27.33 -22.33
CA GLY A 992 -41.77 26.91 -23.71
C GLY A 992 -42.96 27.18 -24.64
N LEU A 993 -42.68 27.15 -25.93
CA LEU A 993 -43.65 27.28 -27.02
C LEU A 993 -43.38 26.18 -28.06
N GLU A 994 -44.41 25.43 -28.47
CA GLU A 994 -44.35 24.42 -29.53
C GLU A 994 -45.15 24.89 -30.76
N ILE A 995 -44.46 25.43 -31.77
CA ILE A 995 -45.04 25.79 -33.07
C ILE A 995 -44.41 24.89 -34.13
N ARG A 996 -44.93 23.68 -34.30
CA ARG A 996 -44.35 22.66 -35.20
C ARG A 996 -44.02 23.23 -36.58
N PRO A 997 -42.80 23.03 -37.09
CA PRO A 997 -41.72 22.15 -36.58
C PRO A 997 -40.83 22.73 -35.47
N PHE A 998 -41.04 23.98 -35.04
CA PHE A 998 -40.20 24.71 -34.10
C PHE A 998 -40.67 24.52 -32.66
N SER A 999 -39.76 24.24 -31.74
CA SER A 999 -39.99 24.38 -30.30
C SER A 999 -39.01 25.41 -29.74
N LEU A 1000 -39.53 26.40 -29.01
CA LEU A 1000 -38.78 27.45 -28.35
C LEU A 1000 -38.86 27.20 -26.83
N ARG A 1001 -37.74 27.11 -26.14
CA ARG A 1001 -37.71 27.08 -24.68
C ARG A 1001 -36.90 28.24 -24.15
N TRP A 1002 -37.32 28.81 -23.03
CA TRP A 1002 -36.59 29.85 -22.34
C TRP A 1002 -36.49 29.58 -20.84
N SER A 1003 -35.34 29.91 -20.27
CA SER A 1003 -35.11 29.86 -18.82
C SER A 1003 -34.38 31.10 -18.32
N TYR A 1004 -34.66 31.50 -17.10
CA TYR A 1004 -33.97 32.56 -16.36
C TYR A 1004 -33.62 32.05 -14.98
N ASP A 1005 -32.32 32.03 -14.65
CA ASP A 1005 -31.80 31.54 -13.36
C ASP A 1005 -30.99 32.65 -12.67
N ASN A 1006 -31.26 32.88 -11.38
CA ASN A 1006 -30.58 33.87 -10.55
C ASN A 1006 -30.23 33.25 -9.19
N ASP A 1007 -28.96 32.93 -9.01
CA ASP A 1007 -28.40 32.31 -7.81
C ASP A 1007 -27.51 33.29 -7.04
N TRP A 1008 -27.65 33.30 -5.72
CA TRP A 1008 -26.92 34.20 -4.84
C TRP A 1008 -26.50 33.54 -3.54
N GLU A 1009 -25.21 33.58 -3.24
CA GLU A 1009 -24.62 33.06 -2.01
C GLU A 1009 -23.97 34.20 -1.21
N ARG A 1010 -24.18 34.21 0.11
CA ARG A 1010 -23.58 35.20 1.03
C ARG A 1010 -23.13 34.53 2.32
N ASN A 1011 -21.83 34.61 2.59
CA ASN A 1011 -21.19 34.02 3.77
C ASN A 1011 -20.66 35.14 4.67
N PHE A 1012 -20.96 35.05 5.97
CA PHE A 1012 -20.56 36.01 6.99
C PHE A 1012 -19.73 35.31 8.06
N TYR A 1013 -18.52 35.82 8.30
CA TYR A 1013 -17.66 35.35 9.39
C TYR A 1013 -17.53 36.44 10.46
N GLY A 1014 -17.96 36.13 11.68
CA GLY A 1014 -17.98 37.07 12.80
C GLY A 1014 -18.90 38.27 12.57
N LEU A 1015 -18.43 39.46 12.94
CA LEU A 1015 -19.20 40.71 12.87
C LEU A 1015 -18.94 41.55 11.61
N SER A 1016 -17.89 41.27 10.83
CA SER A 1016 -17.38 42.23 9.84
C SER A 1016 -16.89 41.66 8.49
N SER A 1017 -16.53 40.38 8.37
CA SER A 1017 -16.09 39.84 7.09
C SER A 1017 -17.26 39.20 6.33
N ARG A 1018 -17.43 39.64 5.08
CA ARG A 1018 -18.45 39.19 4.14
C ARG A 1018 -17.76 38.69 2.87
N GLN A 1019 -18.06 37.46 2.47
CA GLN A 1019 -17.72 36.90 1.16
C GLN A 1019 -19.02 36.47 0.48
N GLY A 1020 -19.08 36.49 -0.85
CA GLY A 1020 -20.29 36.07 -1.55
C GLY A 1020 -20.08 35.97 -3.05
N SER A 1021 -20.82 35.06 -3.67
CA SER A 1021 -20.82 34.80 -5.11
C SER A 1021 -22.22 35.13 -5.65
N LYS A 1022 -22.31 35.66 -6.87
CA LYS A 1022 -23.60 35.90 -7.54
C LYS A 1022 -23.49 35.39 -8.97
N ALA A 1023 -24.36 34.47 -9.35
CA ALA A 1023 -24.46 33.95 -10.70
C ALA A 1023 -25.83 34.31 -11.28
N ILE A 1024 -25.84 34.99 -12.42
CA ILE A 1024 -27.07 35.31 -13.14
C ILE A 1024 -26.93 34.71 -14.53
N LYS A 1025 -27.82 33.79 -14.91
CA LYS A 1025 -27.96 33.32 -16.29
C LYS A 1025 -29.16 34.04 -16.91
N PHE A 1026 -28.86 35.11 -17.65
CA PHE A 1026 -29.84 35.87 -18.42
C PHE A 1026 -30.22 35.09 -19.70
N PRO A 1027 -31.47 35.23 -20.19
CA PRO A 1027 -32.30 34.12 -20.62
C PRO A 1027 -31.58 33.19 -21.60
N SER A 1028 -31.51 31.90 -21.25
CA SER A 1028 -31.12 30.89 -22.20
C SER A 1028 -32.30 30.69 -23.17
N LEU A 1029 -32.05 30.73 -24.47
CA LEU A 1029 -33.05 30.55 -25.51
C LEU A 1029 -32.65 29.33 -26.33
N GLU A 1030 -33.43 28.26 -26.23
CA GLU A 1030 -33.21 27.03 -27.00
C GLU A 1030 -34.26 26.95 -28.12
N ILE A 1031 -33.79 26.92 -29.36
CA ILE A 1031 -34.63 26.72 -30.55
C ILE A 1031 -34.32 25.34 -31.11
N THR A 1032 -35.28 24.42 -31.03
CA THR A 1032 -35.16 23.08 -31.59
C THR A 1032 -36.09 22.95 -32.79
N ILE A 1033 -35.53 22.52 -33.92
CA ILE A 1033 -36.28 22.28 -35.17
C ILE A 1033 -36.44 20.77 -35.34
N THR A 1034 -37.68 20.29 -35.29
CA THR A 1034 -38.01 18.86 -35.45
C THR A 1034 -38.55 18.59 -36.85
N ASN A 1035 -38.25 17.43 -37.44
CA ASN A 1035 -38.62 17.11 -38.83
C ASN A 1035 -38.00 18.06 -39.89
N VAL A 1036 -36.71 18.38 -39.78
CA VAL A 1036 -35.98 19.18 -40.80
C VAL A 1036 -36.15 18.60 -42.22
N GLU A 1037 -36.29 17.28 -42.33
CA GLU A 1037 -36.60 16.54 -43.57
C GLU A 1037 -37.94 16.91 -44.24
N LYS A 1038 -38.88 17.56 -43.54
CA LYS A 1038 -40.15 18.05 -44.10
C LYS A 1038 -40.13 19.53 -44.50
N LEU A 1039 -39.06 20.26 -44.20
CA LEU A 1039 -38.90 21.69 -44.50
C LEU A 1039 -38.23 21.96 -45.86
N PHE A 1040 -37.60 20.94 -46.47
CA PHE A 1040 -37.05 21.01 -47.81
C PHE A 1040 -37.91 20.15 -48.77
N PRO A 1041 -38.31 20.67 -49.94
CA PRO A 1041 -39.28 20.03 -50.84
C PRO A 1041 -38.80 18.74 -51.49
#